data_AF-A0A067NYH0-F1
#
_entry.id   AF-A0A067NYH0-F1
#
_cell.length_a   1.000
_cell.length_b   1.000
_cell.length_c   1.000
_cell.angle_alpha   90.00
_cell.angle_beta   90.00
_cell.angle_gamma   90.00
#
_symmetry.space_group_name_H-M   'P 1'
#
loop_
_entity.id
_entity.type
_entity.pdbx_description
1 polymer ?
#
loop_
_entity_poly.entity_id
_entity_poly.type
_entity_poly.pdbx_seq_one_letter_code
_entity_poly.pdbx_strand_id
1 'polypeptide(L)'
;MFSSNISARLSFLHFKAPHLAEYIRRLCVWWNRPASECQWLAECLYRMKSFRELILVSLLVGLPTERRILAARAMPIFDASRFRKLALHDWDFAEDAYDLLGMLSPILEELVLENIRTENIEMENIEMETPPTTHLAALRRLVLVDTVHPMLSAENIIECRRLQYLELQWLRDTDSWNMPPWIPVSLSEFALIMKITLFGSYGRFPGLFTWIKDCIDRLPFPNLIKVFSICIQKSFSTRTGVDGFLPETSDYEMLSRFLQPLWKDGVLENFALTIIIDGDHDVAPDSARESVKLNTAFAGLLPANVSDVRFIVRPEGWRVMHCVTNSLSSPKISARFWGEQGHRDPPTLPVELISEIIAIVASEDSKEPLPVAYKSDVEKEAFRTLAAASLVSHSWNAISRRHIFHSVFIPFNNTSARLSFLHFQAPHLAEYIHRLCVWWDDGTPPVSEWLAECFCRLKNFRELILTSSLSGLLTERRISAVGVMPVLASSRLRTLTLRHWGFAEDAYDLLGMLPPTLEELVLEDIHTETIEIEAPPPTTHLADLRRLVLIDTAHPMLSAENIIECPHLKQLELYWLYNVVDSWVTITLWSNGHSFRDLFTWIKDCINRLPFPNLIQVLKIHIQKFSDVRAGGDPLPQILDYEMLSRALQPLCKNGALTSITLDISTDGNHDVGTYSARESAKVKAGLAALLPANISDPRFIMDRTQFSTWTHRDERKHVCPQPEKLPVELFAEIIAIVADGAQECNPQNDENHPFWTLTASSLVSRTWTTICRPHIFHTLSISTENTTARLSFLHFDAPHLSEYVRTVHLWWNDDSCTALAWFPECFARLKNLPPLSAGIVSMLAAPRLYKLALNGWGFASDASDLLSMLPAALEELKLEDIMETHVTEKAPRTVRFDALRTLELFDVFHPMLEFKSFIDCPNLECLTARWYRYEPWNLPPWIPDGLSELELYLLTVNLSGDVSYLELFAWIKNCIDSLPFPDTIQSLTINVTNNHFLDDHSEGLYPTPLEYEELSNFLYKLYEQGGLDDITLSITIDVNSRASDAELYMDEARESAKLETSFAPLVEENVLDVEFLVQRSNNDGMLEPIMRCSIERAEMETD
;
A
#
# COMPACT_ATOMS: atom_id res chain seq x y z
N MET A 1 19.68 -21.82 -9.46
CA MET A 1 20.04 -22.55 -8.21
C MET A 1 20.83 -23.82 -8.54
N PHE A 2 22.17 -23.81 -8.50
CA PHE A 2 23.03 -25.01 -8.33
C PHE A 2 24.48 -24.56 -8.08
N SER A 3 25.04 -24.81 -6.89
CA SER A 3 26.41 -24.38 -6.53
C SER A 3 27.24 -25.47 -5.83
N SER A 4 26.80 -25.95 -4.67
CA SER A 4 27.71 -26.58 -3.69
C SER A 4 28.16 -28.03 -3.92
N ASN A 5 27.56 -28.78 -4.86
CA ASN A 5 27.73 -30.25 -4.94
C ASN A 5 28.37 -30.75 -6.25
N ILE A 6 29.17 -29.90 -6.90
CA ILE A 6 29.86 -30.23 -8.16
C ILE A 6 30.98 -31.28 -7.92
N SER A 7 31.81 -31.11 -6.90
CA SER A 7 32.98 -31.99 -6.66
C SER A 7 32.60 -33.45 -6.41
N ALA A 8 31.63 -33.74 -5.53
CA ALA A 8 31.22 -35.12 -5.25
C ALA A 8 30.50 -35.78 -6.45
N ARG A 9 29.75 -35.01 -7.25
CA ARG A 9 29.05 -35.51 -8.45
C ARG A 9 30.01 -35.77 -9.61
N LEU A 10 31.00 -34.91 -9.84
CA LEU A 10 32.08 -35.18 -10.80
C LEU A 10 32.96 -36.35 -10.34
N SER A 11 33.25 -36.47 -9.04
CA SER A 11 33.92 -37.65 -8.47
C SER A 11 33.14 -38.94 -8.72
N PHE A 12 31.81 -38.91 -8.61
CA PHE A 12 30.95 -40.06 -8.90
C PHE A 12 31.00 -40.45 -10.39
N LEU A 13 30.95 -39.47 -11.31
CA LEU A 13 31.12 -39.71 -12.74
C LEU A 13 32.53 -40.25 -13.07
N HIS A 14 33.58 -39.74 -12.41
CA HIS A 14 34.97 -40.12 -12.64
C HIS A 14 35.32 -41.52 -12.12
N PHE A 15 34.81 -41.90 -10.94
CA PHE A 15 35.19 -43.15 -10.25
C PHE A 15 34.13 -44.25 -10.23
N LYS A 16 32.84 -43.96 -10.49
CA LYS A 16 31.75 -44.95 -10.37
C LYS A 16 30.83 -45.08 -11.60
N ALA A 17 30.77 -44.09 -12.49
CA ALA A 17 29.87 -44.12 -13.65
C ALA A 17 30.48 -43.50 -14.94
N PRO A 18 31.68 -43.93 -15.39
CA PRO A 18 32.39 -43.26 -16.49
C PRO A 18 31.64 -43.28 -17.83
N HIS A 19 30.79 -44.27 -18.07
CA HIS A 19 29.98 -44.39 -19.30
C HIS A 19 28.89 -43.30 -19.39
N LEU A 20 28.43 -42.76 -18.26
CA LEU A 20 27.40 -41.72 -18.21
C LEU A 20 27.95 -40.33 -18.60
N ALA A 21 29.25 -40.10 -18.43
CA ALA A 21 29.90 -38.85 -18.82
C ALA A 21 29.91 -38.63 -20.35
N GLU A 22 29.77 -39.69 -21.16
CA GLU A 22 29.79 -39.61 -22.62
C GLU A 22 28.51 -38.98 -23.21
N TYR A 23 27.44 -38.87 -22.41
CA TYR A 23 26.11 -38.39 -22.83
C TYR A 23 25.79 -36.94 -22.45
N ILE A 24 26.61 -36.28 -21.62
CA ILE A 24 26.33 -34.94 -21.11
C ILE A 24 26.67 -33.89 -22.19
N ARG A 25 25.65 -33.20 -22.73
CA ARG A 25 25.82 -32.28 -23.88
C ARG A 25 26.09 -30.82 -23.49
N ARG A 26 25.55 -30.39 -22.35
CA ARG A 26 25.65 -29.04 -21.77
C ARG A 26 26.28 -29.12 -20.39
N LEU A 27 27.15 -28.17 -20.06
CA LEU A 27 27.70 -28.02 -18.71
C LEU A 27 27.54 -26.57 -18.25
N CYS A 28 26.91 -26.38 -17.08
CA CYS A 28 26.89 -25.09 -16.40
C CYS A 28 27.84 -25.16 -15.21
N VAL A 29 28.77 -24.21 -15.10
CA VAL A 29 29.76 -24.15 -14.01
C VAL A 29 29.60 -22.82 -13.28
N TRP A 30 29.36 -22.91 -11.97
CA TRP A 30 29.32 -21.77 -11.04
C TRP A 30 30.60 -21.82 -10.21
N TRP A 31 31.33 -20.70 -10.15
CA TRP A 31 32.71 -20.68 -9.63
C TRP A 31 32.87 -19.83 -8.37
N ASN A 32 33.25 -20.45 -7.24
CA ASN A 32 33.52 -19.75 -5.98
C ASN A 32 34.44 -20.57 -5.04
N ARG A 33 35.62 -21.01 -5.51
CA ARG A 33 36.54 -21.87 -4.72
C ARG A 33 38.04 -21.64 -4.98
N PRO A 34 38.95 -22.08 -4.07
CA PRO A 34 40.38 -21.77 -4.11
C PRO A 34 41.17 -22.46 -5.23
N ALA A 35 42.31 -21.85 -5.58
CA ALA A 35 43.17 -22.26 -6.70
C ALA A 35 43.68 -23.71 -6.67
N SER A 36 43.73 -24.37 -5.51
CA SER A 36 44.12 -25.76 -5.37
C SER A 36 43.09 -26.75 -5.93
N GLU A 37 41.80 -26.38 -6.01
CA GLU A 37 40.77 -27.22 -6.63
C GLU A 37 40.76 -27.10 -8.17
N CYS A 38 41.36 -26.04 -8.76
CA CYS A 38 41.44 -25.82 -10.20
C CYS A 38 42.04 -27.02 -10.95
N GLN A 39 43.17 -27.52 -10.46
CA GLN A 39 43.94 -28.58 -11.12
C GLN A 39 43.16 -29.91 -11.15
N TRP A 40 42.38 -30.19 -10.10
CA TRP A 40 41.51 -31.36 -10.01
C TRP A 40 40.29 -31.25 -10.94
N LEU A 41 39.65 -30.07 -11.01
CA LEU A 41 38.54 -29.84 -11.94
C LEU A 41 39.03 -29.92 -13.40
N ALA A 42 40.20 -29.35 -13.69
CA ALA A 42 40.83 -29.40 -15.00
C ALA A 42 41.09 -30.85 -15.46
N GLU A 43 41.66 -31.69 -14.59
CA GLU A 43 41.89 -33.11 -14.90
C GLU A 43 40.59 -33.91 -15.04
N CYS A 44 39.54 -33.58 -14.27
CA CYS A 44 38.23 -34.20 -14.43
C CYS A 44 37.60 -33.89 -15.80
N LEU A 45 37.64 -32.62 -16.22
CA LEU A 45 37.05 -32.16 -17.49
C LEU A 45 37.87 -32.63 -18.70
N TYR A 46 39.21 -32.62 -18.63
CA TYR A 46 40.11 -33.10 -19.69
C TYR A 46 39.81 -34.55 -20.12
N ARG A 47 39.30 -35.39 -19.21
CA ARG A 47 38.95 -36.79 -19.49
C ARG A 47 37.53 -36.99 -20.05
N MET A 48 36.67 -35.97 -20.07
CA MET A 48 35.28 -36.07 -20.55
C MET A 48 35.15 -35.62 -22.01
N LYS A 49 34.94 -36.56 -22.93
CA LYS A 49 35.21 -36.39 -24.37
C LYS A 49 34.14 -35.68 -25.20
N SER A 50 32.95 -35.37 -24.65
CA SER A 50 31.70 -35.27 -25.43
C SER A 50 30.90 -33.96 -25.35
N PHE A 51 31.33 -32.97 -24.56
CA PHE A 51 30.61 -31.70 -24.41
C PHE A 51 30.60 -30.86 -25.70
N ARG A 52 29.57 -30.01 -25.87
CA ARG A 52 29.47 -29.04 -26.97
C ARG A 52 29.17 -27.60 -26.53
N GLU A 53 28.47 -27.44 -25.41
CA GLU A 53 28.05 -26.14 -24.87
C GLU A 53 28.53 -25.99 -23.42
N LEU A 54 29.15 -24.84 -23.12
CA LEU A 54 29.64 -24.46 -21.79
C LEU A 54 28.98 -23.13 -21.36
N ILE A 55 28.45 -23.10 -20.15
CA ILE A 55 27.88 -21.89 -19.53
C ILE A 55 28.66 -21.61 -18.24
N LEU A 56 29.20 -20.40 -18.13
CA LEU A 56 29.95 -19.90 -16.99
C LEU A 56 29.21 -18.71 -16.37
N VAL A 57 28.98 -18.79 -15.06
CA VAL A 57 28.34 -17.72 -14.28
C VAL A 57 29.33 -17.27 -13.20
N SER A 58 29.61 -15.97 -13.16
CA SER A 58 30.63 -15.38 -12.30
C SER A 58 30.05 -14.82 -10.99
N LEU A 59 30.78 -15.05 -9.90
CA LEU A 59 30.73 -14.26 -8.67
C LEU A 59 32.18 -14.00 -8.23
N LEU A 60 32.96 -13.32 -9.08
CA LEU A 60 34.36 -12.98 -8.83
C LEU A 60 34.57 -11.67 -8.05
N VAL A 61 33.49 -10.92 -7.80
CA VAL A 61 33.46 -9.72 -6.96
C VAL A 61 33.98 -10.06 -5.55
N GLY A 62 35.22 -9.63 -5.25
CA GLY A 62 35.89 -9.86 -3.97
C GLY A 62 37.17 -10.72 -4.02
N LEU A 63 37.54 -11.32 -5.16
CA LEU A 63 38.82 -12.03 -5.30
C LEU A 63 39.93 -11.14 -5.92
N PRO A 64 41.16 -11.13 -5.34
CA PRO A 64 42.30 -10.41 -5.92
C PRO A 64 42.67 -10.87 -7.32
N THR A 65 43.09 -9.93 -8.17
CA THR A 65 43.37 -10.12 -9.61
C THR A 65 44.33 -11.27 -9.88
N GLU A 66 45.40 -11.42 -9.09
CA GLU A 66 46.37 -12.52 -9.17
C GLU A 66 45.73 -13.92 -9.12
N ARG A 67 44.61 -14.07 -8.38
CA ARG A 67 43.86 -15.34 -8.29
C ARG A 67 42.88 -15.53 -9.44
N ARG A 68 42.39 -14.46 -10.06
CA ARG A 68 41.61 -14.51 -11.31
C ARG A 68 42.53 -14.97 -12.47
N ILE A 69 43.70 -14.34 -12.58
CA ILE A 69 44.79 -14.70 -13.52
C ILE A 69 45.14 -16.19 -13.41
N LEU A 70 45.31 -16.73 -12.19
CA LEU A 70 45.67 -18.14 -12.01
C LEU A 70 44.59 -19.14 -12.46
N ALA A 71 43.32 -18.74 -12.45
CA ALA A 71 42.20 -19.56 -12.93
C ALA A 71 42.07 -19.49 -14.46
N ALA A 72 42.20 -18.30 -15.05
CA ALA A 72 42.22 -18.13 -16.50
C ALA A 72 43.39 -18.90 -17.14
N ARG A 73 44.60 -18.76 -16.58
CA ARG A 73 45.81 -19.47 -17.03
C ARG A 73 45.83 -20.98 -16.74
N ALA A 74 44.79 -21.52 -16.08
CA ALA A 74 44.58 -22.97 -15.96
C ALA A 74 43.71 -23.54 -17.10
N MET A 75 42.98 -22.71 -17.85
CA MET A 75 42.16 -23.17 -18.99
C MET A 75 42.92 -23.74 -20.21
N PRO A 76 44.20 -23.40 -20.50
CA PRO A 76 44.97 -24.01 -21.61
C PRO A 76 45.18 -25.54 -21.49
N ILE A 77 44.80 -26.14 -20.36
CA ILE A 77 44.82 -27.60 -20.13
C ILE A 77 43.67 -28.31 -20.88
N PHE A 78 42.62 -27.59 -21.29
CA PHE A 78 41.51 -28.19 -22.02
C PHE A 78 41.83 -28.44 -23.49
N ASP A 79 41.38 -29.58 -24.02
CA ASP A 79 41.27 -29.80 -25.47
C ASP A 79 40.14 -28.91 -26.01
N ALA A 80 40.48 -27.64 -26.24
CA ALA A 80 39.54 -26.59 -26.56
C ALA A 80 38.64 -26.95 -27.75
N SER A 81 39.18 -27.72 -28.71
CA SER A 81 38.69 -28.05 -30.07
C SER A 81 37.22 -28.50 -30.23
N ARG A 82 36.51 -28.70 -29.12
CA ARG A 82 35.16 -29.28 -29.02
C ARG A 82 34.09 -28.26 -28.61
N PHE A 83 34.47 -27.17 -27.95
CA PHE A 83 33.52 -26.15 -27.49
C PHE A 83 33.00 -25.33 -28.67
N ARG A 84 31.68 -25.39 -28.90
CA ARG A 84 31.00 -24.64 -29.97
C ARG A 84 30.12 -23.53 -29.44
N LYS A 85 29.62 -23.63 -28.20
CA LYS A 85 28.89 -22.56 -27.52
C LYS A 85 29.53 -22.19 -26.19
N LEU A 86 29.70 -20.89 -25.96
CA LEU A 86 30.04 -20.28 -24.68
C LEU A 86 28.92 -19.32 -24.26
N ALA A 87 28.60 -19.28 -22.96
CA ALA A 87 27.80 -18.20 -22.37
C ALA A 87 28.49 -17.69 -21.10
N LEU A 88 28.62 -16.37 -20.96
CA LEU A 88 29.17 -15.67 -19.79
C LEU A 88 28.08 -14.77 -19.20
N HIS A 89 27.82 -14.91 -17.90
CA HIS A 89 26.86 -14.09 -17.15
C HIS A 89 27.54 -13.46 -15.92
N ASP A 90 27.22 -12.19 -15.62
CA ASP A 90 27.70 -11.42 -14.46
C ASP A 90 29.24 -11.38 -14.34
N TRP A 91 29.93 -11.09 -15.46
CA TRP A 91 31.38 -11.21 -15.59
C TRP A 91 32.07 -9.85 -15.70
N ASP A 92 33.13 -9.64 -14.91
CA ASP A 92 34.00 -8.45 -14.97
C ASP A 92 35.09 -8.63 -16.06
N PHE A 93 35.01 -7.83 -17.13
CA PHE A 93 35.76 -8.02 -18.37
C PHE A 93 37.15 -7.36 -18.32
N ALA A 94 38.13 -8.07 -17.78
CA ALA A 94 39.55 -7.68 -17.75
C ALA A 94 40.34 -8.18 -18.98
N GLU A 95 41.61 -7.79 -19.11
CA GLU A 95 42.49 -8.18 -20.24
C GLU A 95 42.53 -9.69 -20.51
N ASP A 96 42.56 -10.52 -19.45
CA ASP A 96 42.53 -11.99 -19.53
C ASP A 96 41.32 -12.56 -20.33
N ALA A 97 40.24 -11.79 -20.49
CA ALA A 97 39.08 -12.20 -21.29
C ALA A 97 39.39 -12.26 -22.79
N TYR A 98 40.30 -11.40 -23.29
CA TYR A 98 40.75 -11.44 -24.68
C TYR A 98 41.62 -12.66 -24.96
N ASP A 99 42.49 -13.06 -24.02
CA ASP A 99 43.26 -14.31 -24.10
C ASP A 99 42.33 -15.54 -24.18
N LEU A 100 41.29 -15.60 -23.36
CA LEU A 100 40.30 -16.69 -23.39
C LEU A 100 39.53 -16.74 -24.72
N LEU A 101 39.09 -15.58 -25.23
CA LEU A 101 38.42 -15.48 -26.54
C LEU A 101 39.37 -15.83 -27.69
N GLY A 102 40.64 -15.42 -27.64
CA GLY A 102 41.68 -15.76 -28.59
C GLY A 102 41.96 -17.27 -28.67
N MET A 103 42.02 -17.96 -27.53
CA MET A 103 42.13 -19.42 -27.48
C MET A 103 40.92 -20.15 -28.10
N LEU A 104 39.71 -19.61 -27.91
CA LEU A 104 38.46 -20.23 -28.39
C LEU A 104 38.09 -19.83 -29.84
N SER A 105 38.75 -18.81 -30.39
CA SER A 105 38.57 -18.29 -31.76
C SER A 105 38.37 -19.32 -32.88
N PRO A 106 39.17 -20.42 -32.99
CA PRO A 106 39.13 -21.25 -34.19
C PRO A 106 37.90 -22.17 -34.29
N ILE A 107 37.04 -22.19 -33.26
CA ILE A 107 36.07 -23.25 -32.99
C ILE A 107 34.76 -22.79 -32.34
N LEU A 108 34.77 -21.66 -31.61
CA LEU A 108 33.59 -21.09 -30.99
C LEU A 108 32.60 -20.64 -32.08
N GLU A 109 31.44 -21.29 -32.18
CA GLU A 109 30.41 -20.99 -33.19
C GLU A 109 29.29 -20.10 -32.62
N GLU A 110 29.06 -20.11 -31.30
CA GLU A 110 28.05 -19.30 -30.61
C GLU A 110 28.60 -18.72 -29.29
N LEU A 111 28.39 -17.42 -29.06
CA LEU A 111 28.75 -16.70 -27.84
C LEU A 111 27.53 -15.95 -27.28
N VAL A 112 27.30 -16.05 -25.98
CA VAL A 112 26.30 -15.26 -25.23
C VAL A 112 27.03 -14.49 -24.14
N LEU A 113 26.74 -13.19 -24.01
CA LEU A 113 27.28 -12.30 -22.99
C LEU A 113 26.13 -11.59 -22.27
N GLU A 114 26.02 -11.74 -20.95
CA GLU A 114 24.93 -11.16 -20.14
C GLU A 114 25.46 -10.41 -18.90
N ASN A 115 24.96 -9.19 -18.69
CA ASN A 115 25.35 -8.29 -17.57
C ASN A 115 26.86 -8.15 -17.40
N ILE A 116 27.59 -8.12 -18.52
CA ILE A 116 29.06 -7.95 -18.53
C ILE A 116 29.40 -6.54 -18.05
N ARG A 117 30.25 -6.47 -17.03
CA ARG A 117 30.75 -5.23 -16.44
C ARG A 117 32.22 -5.06 -16.76
N THR A 118 32.75 -3.88 -16.47
CA THR A 118 34.18 -3.64 -16.31
C THR A 118 34.39 -2.99 -14.95
N GLU A 119 35.51 -3.31 -14.30
CA GLU A 119 35.98 -2.46 -13.20
C GLU A 119 36.35 -1.09 -13.80
N ASN A 120 36.00 0.00 -13.12
CA ASN A 120 36.29 1.37 -13.60
C ASN A 120 37.80 1.64 -13.55
N ILE A 121 38.51 1.22 -14.59
CA ILE A 121 39.88 1.68 -14.86
C ILE A 121 39.76 3.12 -15.34
N GLU A 122 40.10 4.07 -14.49
CA GLU A 122 40.20 5.49 -14.84
C GLU A 122 41.29 5.65 -15.92
N MET A 123 40.89 5.77 -17.19
CA MET A 123 41.79 5.81 -18.35
C MET A 123 42.54 7.15 -18.50
N GLU A 124 42.95 7.77 -17.40
CA GLU A 124 43.77 8.97 -17.40
C GLU A 124 45.27 8.60 -17.52
N ASN A 125 45.81 8.80 -18.72
CA ASN A 125 47.26 8.92 -19.00
C ASN A 125 48.13 7.65 -18.92
N ILE A 126 47.57 6.44 -19.09
CA ILE A 126 48.39 5.26 -19.41
C ILE A 126 48.53 5.13 -20.94
N GLU A 127 49.75 5.28 -21.47
CA GLU A 127 50.09 4.92 -22.85
C GLU A 127 50.10 3.38 -23.01
N MET A 128 48.91 2.76 -23.07
CA MET A 128 48.79 1.33 -23.36
C MET A 128 49.22 1.04 -24.80
N GLU A 129 50.08 0.03 -24.98
CA GLU A 129 50.28 -0.58 -26.30
C GLU A 129 48.93 -1.11 -26.80
N THR A 130 48.58 -0.85 -28.06
CA THR A 130 47.26 -1.18 -28.61
C THR A 130 46.97 -2.68 -28.46
N PRO A 131 45.88 -3.10 -27.77
CA PRO A 131 45.66 -4.50 -27.44
C PRO A 131 45.52 -5.37 -28.71
N PRO A 132 46.02 -6.62 -28.68
CA PRO A 132 46.09 -7.44 -29.88
C PRO A 132 44.70 -7.84 -30.39
N THR A 133 44.47 -7.66 -31.70
CA THR A 133 43.21 -7.98 -32.37
C THR A 133 42.82 -9.45 -32.18
N THR A 134 41.77 -9.67 -31.40
CA THR A 134 41.19 -10.99 -31.13
C THR A 134 40.23 -11.38 -32.24
N HIS A 135 40.78 -11.88 -33.35
CA HIS A 135 39.97 -12.48 -34.41
C HIS A 135 39.17 -13.67 -33.83
N LEU A 136 37.87 -13.79 -34.12
CA LEU A 136 37.01 -14.91 -33.74
C LEU A 136 36.56 -15.68 -34.99
N ALA A 137 37.44 -16.56 -35.48
CA ALA A 137 37.39 -17.10 -36.84
C ALA A 137 36.28 -18.13 -37.13
N ALA A 138 35.65 -18.68 -36.09
CA ALA A 138 34.53 -19.62 -36.20
C ALA A 138 33.16 -19.03 -35.80
N LEU A 139 33.12 -17.85 -35.18
CA LEU A 139 31.90 -17.33 -34.54
C LEU A 139 30.82 -17.04 -35.58
N ARG A 140 29.63 -17.61 -35.36
CA ARG A 140 28.46 -17.48 -36.25
C ARG A 140 27.27 -16.84 -35.55
N ARG A 141 27.09 -17.08 -34.25
CA ARG A 141 26.02 -16.50 -33.44
C ARG A 141 26.61 -15.71 -32.27
N LEU A 142 26.19 -14.45 -32.12
CA LEU A 142 26.49 -13.63 -30.95
C LEU A 142 25.18 -13.13 -30.33
N VAL A 143 25.07 -13.21 -29.01
CA VAL A 143 23.96 -12.67 -28.23
C VAL A 143 24.53 -11.78 -27.13
N LEU A 144 24.12 -10.52 -27.07
CA LEU A 144 24.49 -9.56 -26.02
C LEU A 144 23.24 -9.19 -25.22
N VAL A 145 23.32 -9.22 -23.88
CA VAL A 145 22.23 -8.93 -22.95
C VAL A 145 22.74 -7.99 -21.86
N ASP A 146 22.21 -6.77 -21.76
CA ASP A 146 22.59 -5.78 -20.73
C ASP A 146 24.10 -5.49 -20.60
N THR A 147 24.87 -5.70 -21.68
CA THR A 147 26.32 -5.47 -21.70
C THR A 147 26.64 -4.01 -21.98
N VAL A 148 26.90 -3.23 -20.92
CA VAL A 148 27.18 -1.79 -21.03
C VAL A 148 28.70 -1.55 -21.03
N HIS A 149 29.37 -1.61 -22.19
CA HIS A 149 30.75 -1.07 -22.24
C HIS A 149 31.25 -0.56 -23.62
N PRO A 150 31.86 0.65 -23.68
CA PRO A 150 32.48 1.19 -24.90
C PRO A 150 33.67 0.41 -25.46
N MET A 151 34.38 -0.43 -24.68
CA MET A 151 35.54 -1.19 -25.22
C MET A 151 35.15 -2.22 -26.29
N LEU A 152 33.89 -2.66 -26.35
CA LEU A 152 33.41 -3.44 -27.50
C LEU A 152 33.25 -2.58 -28.76
N SER A 153 33.10 -1.26 -28.63
CA SER A 153 33.02 -0.30 -29.76
C SER A 153 34.38 0.25 -30.23
N ALA A 154 35.46 0.00 -29.47
CA ALA A 154 36.80 0.40 -29.87
C ALA A 154 37.25 -0.33 -31.16
N GLU A 155 37.84 0.41 -32.10
CA GLU A 155 38.26 -0.17 -33.37
C GLU A 155 39.32 -1.26 -33.20
N ASN A 156 39.20 -2.33 -33.98
CA ASN A 156 40.19 -3.41 -34.15
C ASN A 156 40.46 -4.33 -32.95
N ILE A 157 39.72 -4.29 -31.84
CA ILE A 157 39.97 -5.21 -30.71
C ILE A 157 39.43 -6.64 -30.97
N ILE A 158 38.30 -6.80 -31.65
CA ILE A 158 37.71 -8.11 -32.00
C ILE A 158 37.43 -8.16 -33.51
N GLU A 159 37.54 -9.32 -34.17
CA GLU A 159 37.14 -9.45 -35.60
C GLU A 159 36.38 -10.77 -35.89
N CYS A 160 35.08 -10.67 -36.17
CA CYS A 160 34.16 -11.82 -36.27
C CYS A 160 33.78 -12.18 -37.72
N ARG A 161 34.74 -12.43 -38.61
CA ARG A 161 34.54 -12.61 -40.08
C ARG A 161 33.51 -13.67 -40.55
N ARG A 162 32.94 -14.48 -39.65
CA ARG A 162 31.92 -15.50 -39.98
C ARG A 162 30.58 -15.30 -39.26
N LEU A 163 30.35 -14.15 -38.62
CA LEU A 163 29.11 -13.88 -37.91
C LEU A 163 27.93 -13.91 -38.88
N GLN A 164 26.96 -14.77 -38.60
CA GLN A 164 25.77 -15.05 -39.41
C GLN A 164 24.48 -14.57 -38.72
N TYR A 165 24.48 -14.55 -37.39
CA TYR A 165 23.39 -14.11 -36.54
C TYR A 165 23.95 -13.24 -35.39
N LEU A 166 23.32 -12.08 -35.16
CA LEU A 166 23.58 -11.22 -34.01
C LEU A 166 22.26 -10.83 -33.36
N GLU A 167 22.19 -10.95 -32.03
CA GLU A 167 21.04 -10.60 -31.21
C GLU A 167 21.47 -9.66 -30.08
N LEU A 168 20.72 -8.57 -29.91
CA LEU A 168 20.96 -7.56 -28.88
C LEU A 168 19.71 -7.45 -27.99
N GLN A 169 19.90 -7.60 -26.68
CA GLN A 169 18.90 -7.40 -25.63
C GLN A 169 19.40 -6.34 -24.63
N TRP A 170 18.55 -5.38 -24.24
CA TRP A 170 19.01 -4.21 -23.48
C TRP A 170 17.91 -3.56 -22.63
N LEU A 171 18.20 -3.29 -21.34
CA LEU A 171 17.25 -2.78 -20.33
C LEU A 171 17.48 -1.33 -19.82
N ARG A 172 18.54 -0.62 -20.20
CA ARG A 172 18.90 0.69 -19.57
C ARG A 172 19.21 1.82 -20.54
N ASP A 173 18.81 3.02 -20.12
CA ASP A 173 19.05 4.28 -20.79
C ASP A 173 20.50 4.77 -20.55
N THR A 174 21.27 4.99 -21.62
CA THR A 174 22.62 5.60 -21.58
C THR A 174 22.90 6.33 -22.90
N ASP A 175 23.34 7.58 -22.85
CA ASP A 175 23.39 8.50 -24.00
C ASP A 175 24.36 8.13 -25.14
N SER A 176 25.27 7.17 -24.94
CA SER A 176 26.43 6.94 -25.80
C SER A 176 26.49 5.55 -26.45
N TRP A 177 25.49 5.20 -27.27
CA TRP A 177 25.56 4.00 -28.10
C TRP A 177 26.27 4.22 -29.44
N ASN A 178 27.30 3.40 -29.69
CA ASN A 178 27.93 3.20 -30.98
C ASN A 178 27.98 1.70 -31.28
N MET A 179 27.44 1.28 -32.43
CA MET A 179 27.52 -0.11 -32.87
C MET A 179 29.00 -0.51 -33.09
N PRO A 180 29.45 -1.68 -32.60
CA PRO A 180 30.82 -2.13 -32.78
C PRO A 180 31.26 -2.16 -34.26
N PRO A 181 32.30 -1.41 -34.66
CA PRO A 181 32.66 -1.21 -36.07
C PRO A 181 33.24 -2.46 -36.75
N TRP A 182 33.58 -3.49 -35.97
CA TRP A 182 34.07 -4.78 -36.45
C TRP A 182 32.96 -5.79 -36.84
N ILE A 183 31.68 -5.43 -36.69
CA ILE A 183 30.56 -6.30 -37.07
C ILE A 183 30.53 -6.44 -38.61
N PRO A 184 30.60 -7.66 -39.16
CA PRO A 184 30.85 -7.84 -40.59
C PRO A 184 29.64 -7.55 -41.46
N VAL A 185 29.91 -6.96 -42.63
CA VAL A 185 28.97 -6.72 -43.75
C VAL A 185 28.24 -7.99 -44.21
N SER A 186 28.82 -9.18 -43.94
CA SER A 186 28.32 -10.48 -44.38
C SER A 186 27.38 -11.18 -43.37
N LEU A 187 26.82 -10.45 -42.41
CA LEU A 187 25.73 -10.96 -41.57
C LEU A 187 24.56 -11.44 -42.45
N SER A 188 23.99 -12.60 -42.14
CA SER A 188 22.83 -13.15 -42.86
C SER A 188 21.50 -12.84 -42.17
N GLU A 189 21.51 -12.71 -40.84
CA GLU A 189 20.35 -12.44 -40.00
C GLU A 189 20.75 -11.52 -38.83
N PHE A 190 19.91 -10.55 -38.48
CA PHE A 190 20.10 -9.70 -37.32
C PHE A 190 18.77 -9.57 -36.56
N ALA A 191 18.83 -9.65 -35.24
CA ALA A 191 17.70 -9.55 -34.33
C ALA A 191 17.97 -8.47 -33.27
N LEU A 192 16.97 -7.61 -33.01
CA LEU A 192 17.11 -6.49 -32.08
C LEU A 192 15.89 -6.45 -31.16
N ILE A 193 16.14 -6.63 -29.86
CA ILE A 193 15.13 -6.79 -28.80
C ILE A 193 15.40 -5.73 -27.74
N MET A 194 14.77 -4.56 -27.84
CA MET A 194 14.98 -3.47 -26.88
C MET A 194 13.92 -3.56 -25.77
N LYS A 195 14.34 -3.61 -24.50
CA LYS A 195 13.45 -3.68 -23.33
C LYS A 195 13.63 -2.44 -22.45
N ILE A 196 13.38 -1.27 -23.03
CA ILE A 196 13.53 0.03 -22.38
C ILE A 196 12.66 0.09 -21.11
N THR A 197 13.29 0.37 -19.97
CA THR A 197 12.59 0.58 -18.69
C THR A 197 12.84 2.01 -18.23
N LEU A 198 11.80 2.85 -18.25
CA LEU A 198 11.84 4.27 -17.92
C LEU A 198 11.48 4.48 -16.44
N PHE A 199 12.41 5.05 -15.68
CA PHE A 199 12.22 5.44 -14.28
C PHE A 199 12.32 6.96 -14.12
N GLY A 200 11.35 7.57 -13.44
CA GLY A 200 11.38 8.99 -13.08
C GLY A 200 10.98 9.98 -14.19
N SER A 201 11.09 11.27 -13.86
CA SER A 201 10.50 12.40 -14.59
C SER A 201 11.30 12.93 -15.80
N TYR A 202 12.54 12.47 -16.00
CA TYR A 202 13.44 13.04 -17.03
C TYR A 202 13.26 12.43 -18.44
N GLY A 203 12.62 11.27 -18.57
CA GLY A 203 12.42 10.59 -19.86
C GLY A 203 11.22 11.12 -20.66
N ARG A 204 11.45 12.07 -21.58
CA ARG A 204 10.45 12.49 -22.59
C ARG A 204 10.42 11.55 -23.79
N PHE A 205 9.23 11.02 -24.12
CA PHE A 205 9.03 10.05 -25.22
C PHE A 205 9.59 10.45 -26.61
N PRO A 206 9.49 11.72 -27.07
CA PRO A 206 10.12 12.14 -28.32
C PRO A 206 11.64 11.91 -28.37
N GLY A 207 12.31 12.02 -27.21
CA GLY A 207 13.74 11.70 -27.07
C GLY A 207 14.00 10.21 -27.28
N LEU A 208 13.20 9.34 -26.64
CA LEU A 208 13.31 7.89 -26.79
C LEU A 208 13.08 7.42 -28.23
N PHE A 209 12.06 7.93 -28.94
CA PHE A 209 11.83 7.52 -30.32
C PHE A 209 12.89 8.08 -31.29
N THR A 210 13.43 9.28 -31.02
CA THR A 210 14.59 9.81 -31.74
C THR A 210 15.84 8.96 -31.48
N TRP A 211 16.07 8.51 -30.25
CA TRP A 211 17.18 7.63 -29.88
C TRP A 211 17.05 6.22 -30.50
N ILE A 212 15.85 5.63 -30.51
CA ILE A 212 15.56 4.37 -31.20
C ILE A 212 15.87 4.49 -32.69
N LYS A 213 15.38 5.56 -33.33
CA LYS A 213 15.65 5.89 -34.73
C LYS A 213 17.15 6.05 -34.98
N ASP A 214 17.86 6.85 -34.17
CA ASP A 214 19.29 7.10 -34.34
C ASP A 214 20.15 5.85 -34.07
N CYS A 215 19.75 4.96 -33.16
CA CYS A 215 20.39 3.65 -33.01
C CYS A 215 20.23 2.80 -34.28
N ILE A 216 19.06 2.85 -34.94
CA ILE A 216 18.79 2.08 -36.16
C ILE A 216 19.46 2.70 -37.39
N ASP A 217 19.49 4.03 -37.51
CA ASP A 217 20.22 4.76 -38.55
C ASP A 217 21.76 4.62 -38.40
N ARG A 218 22.25 4.36 -37.19
CA ARG A 218 23.66 4.00 -36.92
C ARG A 218 23.98 2.53 -37.18
N LEU A 219 23.00 1.67 -37.46
CA LEU A 219 23.29 0.33 -37.96
C LEU A 219 23.84 0.48 -39.39
N PRO A 220 25.01 -0.09 -39.72
CA PRO A 220 25.54 0.00 -41.07
C PRO A 220 24.71 -0.83 -42.08
N PHE A 221 23.91 -1.78 -41.59
CA PHE A 221 23.09 -2.70 -42.41
C PHE A 221 21.66 -2.88 -41.84
N PRO A 222 20.81 -1.83 -41.84
CA PRO A 222 19.43 -1.94 -41.33
C PRO A 222 18.60 -2.94 -42.14
N ASN A 223 19.00 -3.22 -43.38
CA ASN A 223 18.36 -4.19 -44.28
C ASN A 223 18.55 -5.67 -43.87
N LEU A 224 19.09 -5.95 -42.68
CA LEU A 224 19.26 -7.31 -42.14
C LEU A 224 18.39 -7.58 -40.89
N ILE A 225 17.64 -6.58 -40.39
CA ILE A 225 16.80 -6.71 -39.18
C ILE A 225 15.59 -7.60 -39.47
N LYS A 226 15.69 -8.90 -39.21
CA LYS A 226 14.59 -9.85 -39.41
C LYS A 226 13.56 -9.82 -38.29
N VAL A 227 14.02 -9.65 -37.05
CA VAL A 227 13.18 -9.64 -35.85
C VAL A 227 13.45 -8.35 -35.09
N PHE A 228 12.40 -7.54 -34.94
CA PHE A 228 12.46 -6.30 -34.18
C PHE A 228 11.38 -6.30 -33.10
N SER A 229 11.81 -6.26 -31.84
CA SER A 229 10.93 -6.29 -30.68
C SER A 229 11.24 -5.12 -29.77
N ILE A 230 10.22 -4.32 -29.46
CA ILE A 230 10.31 -3.24 -28.47
C ILE A 230 9.35 -3.56 -27.32
N CYS A 231 9.90 -3.63 -26.11
CA CYS A 231 9.13 -3.54 -24.87
C CYS A 231 9.50 -2.22 -24.19
N ILE A 232 8.54 -1.34 -23.98
CA ILE A 232 8.70 -0.14 -23.15
C ILE A 232 7.92 -0.37 -21.86
N GLN A 233 8.58 -0.27 -20.70
CA GLN A 233 7.92 -0.21 -19.41
C GLN A 233 8.21 1.14 -18.76
N LYS A 234 7.17 1.82 -18.26
CA LYS A 234 7.29 3.09 -17.53
C LYS A 234 6.48 2.98 -16.24
N SER A 235 7.11 3.30 -15.11
CA SER A 235 6.45 3.28 -13.80
C SER A 235 6.44 4.69 -13.22
N PHE A 236 5.26 5.15 -12.80
CA PHE A 236 5.06 6.43 -12.13
C PHE A 236 5.22 6.29 -10.61
N SER A 237 5.50 7.41 -9.94
CA SER A 237 5.38 7.54 -8.49
C SER A 237 4.65 8.85 -8.15
N THR A 238 3.98 8.88 -7.01
CA THR A 238 2.97 9.87 -6.59
C THR A 238 3.46 11.33 -6.38
N ARG A 239 4.68 11.68 -6.79
CA ARG A 239 5.33 12.97 -6.47
C ARG A 239 5.62 13.91 -7.65
N THR A 240 5.12 13.63 -8.86
CA THR A 240 5.25 14.57 -10.01
C THR A 240 3.99 14.60 -10.86
N GLY A 241 3.45 15.81 -11.10
CA GLY A 241 2.18 16.03 -11.79
C GLY A 241 2.06 15.37 -13.17
N VAL A 242 0.85 14.92 -13.50
CA VAL A 242 0.55 14.14 -14.70
C VAL A 242 0.09 15.05 -15.85
N ASP A 243 1.04 15.69 -16.53
CA ASP A 243 0.78 16.17 -17.90
C ASP A 243 2.05 16.10 -18.78
N GLY A 244 1.88 15.83 -20.07
CA GLY A 244 2.99 15.69 -21.04
C GLY A 244 3.83 14.40 -20.96
N PHE A 245 3.39 13.36 -20.24
CA PHE A 245 4.19 12.13 -20.00
C PHE A 245 3.77 10.86 -20.79
N LEU A 246 2.68 10.91 -21.57
CA LEU A 246 2.29 9.89 -22.54
C LEU A 246 2.82 10.25 -23.95
N PRO A 247 3.04 9.29 -24.85
CA PRO A 247 3.45 9.60 -26.22
C PRO A 247 2.37 10.38 -26.98
N GLU A 248 2.79 11.30 -27.83
CA GLU A 248 1.86 11.93 -28.76
C GLU A 248 1.55 11.00 -29.96
N THR A 249 0.46 11.29 -30.68
CA THR A 249 0.22 10.66 -31.99
C THR A 249 1.37 10.94 -32.95
N SER A 250 2.04 12.08 -32.82
CA SER A 250 3.24 12.48 -33.58
C SER A 250 4.43 11.52 -33.35
N ASP A 251 4.63 11.06 -32.11
CA ASP A 251 5.66 10.07 -31.73
C ASP A 251 5.39 8.70 -32.36
N TYR A 252 4.16 8.19 -32.18
CA TYR A 252 3.75 6.91 -32.78
C TYR A 252 3.79 6.98 -34.32
N GLU A 253 3.42 8.11 -34.92
CA GLU A 253 3.56 8.34 -36.36
C GLU A 253 5.03 8.44 -36.80
N MET A 254 5.94 8.96 -35.97
CA MET A 254 7.37 9.01 -36.26
C MET A 254 7.94 7.58 -36.35
N LEU A 255 7.68 6.75 -35.33
CA LEU A 255 8.09 5.35 -35.32
C LEU A 255 7.44 4.56 -36.46
N SER A 256 6.14 4.76 -36.72
CA SER A 256 5.41 4.14 -37.83
C SER A 256 6.00 4.51 -39.20
N ARG A 257 6.25 5.80 -39.46
CA ARG A 257 6.91 6.28 -40.70
C ARG A 257 8.32 5.73 -40.86
N PHE A 258 9.05 5.55 -39.76
CA PHE A 258 10.41 5.02 -39.76
C PHE A 258 10.47 3.51 -40.03
N LEU A 259 9.54 2.73 -39.49
CA LEU A 259 9.45 1.29 -39.74
C LEU A 259 8.84 0.95 -41.11
N GLN A 260 8.08 1.87 -41.72
CA GLN A 260 7.37 1.59 -42.98
C GLN A 260 8.26 1.23 -44.18
N PRO A 261 9.44 1.85 -44.41
CA PRO A 261 10.39 1.40 -45.44
C PRO A 261 10.91 -0.01 -45.18
N LEU A 262 11.42 -0.29 -43.97
CA LEU A 262 11.95 -1.60 -43.57
C LEU A 262 10.89 -2.72 -43.75
N TRP A 263 9.62 -2.41 -43.47
CA TRP A 263 8.52 -3.33 -43.72
C TRP A 263 8.19 -3.48 -45.22
N LYS A 264 8.14 -2.38 -45.99
CA LYS A 264 7.80 -2.38 -47.43
C LYS A 264 8.84 -3.09 -48.29
N ASP A 265 10.12 -2.96 -47.95
CA ASP A 265 11.23 -3.57 -48.68
C ASP A 265 11.44 -5.06 -48.30
N GLY A 266 10.60 -5.61 -47.41
CA GLY A 266 10.62 -7.02 -47.02
C GLY A 266 11.78 -7.42 -46.11
N VAL A 267 12.43 -6.44 -45.48
CA VAL A 267 13.54 -6.64 -44.52
C VAL A 267 13.02 -7.22 -43.21
N LEU A 268 11.95 -6.62 -42.69
CA LEU A 268 11.40 -6.98 -41.38
C LEU A 268 10.47 -8.20 -41.49
N GLU A 269 10.94 -9.38 -41.08
CA GLU A 269 10.12 -10.61 -41.09
C GLU A 269 9.11 -10.64 -39.94
N ASN A 270 9.46 -10.08 -38.76
CA ASN A 270 8.60 -10.03 -37.57
C ASN A 270 8.76 -8.70 -36.81
N PHE A 271 7.63 -8.11 -36.38
CA PHE A 271 7.57 -6.94 -35.49
C PHE A 271 6.72 -7.25 -34.25
N ALA A 272 7.22 -6.85 -33.08
CA ALA A 272 6.45 -6.82 -31.84
C ALA A 272 6.65 -5.49 -31.09
N LEU A 273 5.56 -4.88 -30.62
CA LEU A 273 5.58 -3.70 -29.78
C LEU A 273 4.72 -3.91 -28.54
N THR A 274 5.32 -3.83 -27.35
CA THR A 274 4.62 -3.90 -26.06
C THR A 274 4.91 -2.63 -25.28
N ILE A 275 3.87 -1.91 -24.89
CA ILE A 275 3.96 -0.73 -24.01
C ILE A 275 3.25 -1.07 -22.71
N ILE A 276 3.96 -0.88 -21.60
CA ILE A 276 3.53 -1.15 -20.23
C ILE A 276 3.62 0.14 -19.43
N ILE A 277 2.53 0.52 -18.80
CA ILE A 277 2.43 1.69 -17.93
C ILE A 277 1.96 1.24 -16.55
N ASP A 278 2.77 1.47 -15.53
CA ASP A 278 2.43 1.21 -14.13
C ASP A 278 2.19 2.56 -13.42
N GLY A 279 1.03 2.76 -12.77
CA GLY A 279 0.69 4.03 -12.11
C GLY A 279 -0.81 4.20 -11.79
N ASP A 280 -1.11 5.12 -10.86
CA ASP A 280 -2.32 5.12 -10.01
C ASP A 280 -3.67 5.48 -10.68
N HIS A 281 -4.71 5.57 -9.84
CA HIS A 281 -6.11 5.26 -10.18
C HIS A 281 -6.75 6.08 -11.32
N ASP A 282 -6.34 7.33 -11.57
CA ASP A 282 -6.99 8.20 -12.55
C ASP A 282 -6.61 7.97 -14.02
N VAL A 283 -5.65 7.09 -14.33
CA VAL A 283 -5.16 6.86 -15.71
C VAL A 283 -6.19 6.11 -16.61
N ALA A 284 -7.30 5.63 -16.04
CA ALA A 284 -8.29 4.81 -16.74
C ALA A 284 -8.90 5.44 -18.03
N PRO A 285 -9.34 6.71 -18.07
CA PRO A 285 -10.01 7.29 -19.25
C PRO A 285 -9.11 7.41 -20.48
N ASP A 286 -7.83 7.77 -20.30
CA ASP A 286 -6.90 7.95 -21.42
C ASP A 286 -6.37 6.62 -21.98
N SER A 287 -6.48 5.50 -21.26
CA SER A 287 -6.07 4.17 -21.77
C SER A 287 -6.75 3.81 -23.10
N ALA A 288 -8.04 4.11 -23.25
CA ALA A 288 -8.79 3.92 -24.48
C ALA A 288 -8.37 4.91 -25.59
N ARG A 289 -8.01 6.15 -25.21
CA ARG A 289 -7.55 7.22 -26.11
C ARG A 289 -6.18 6.90 -26.70
N GLU A 290 -5.24 6.40 -25.88
CA GLU A 290 -3.94 5.92 -26.31
C GLU A 290 -4.05 4.71 -27.23
N SER A 291 -4.93 3.76 -26.92
CA SER A 291 -5.21 2.64 -27.83
C SER A 291 -5.68 3.13 -29.20
N VAL A 292 -6.52 4.18 -29.27
CA VAL A 292 -6.95 4.79 -30.53
C VAL A 292 -5.81 5.54 -31.24
N LYS A 293 -4.95 6.28 -30.53
CA LYS A 293 -3.75 6.92 -31.12
C LYS A 293 -2.82 5.87 -31.76
N LEU A 294 -2.47 4.83 -31.00
CA LEU A 294 -1.58 3.75 -31.43
C LEU A 294 -2.13 3.03 -32.67
N ASN A 295 -3.41 2.63 -32.64
CA ASN A 295 -4.07 2.02 -33.80
C ASN A 295 -4.10 2.95 -35.02
N THR A 296 -4.30 4.25 -34.82
CA THR A 296 -4.34 5.24 -35.93
C THR A 296 -2.97 5.39 -36.59
N ALA A 297 -1.90 5.52 -35.79
CA ALA A 297 -0.54 5.67 -36.31
C ALA A 297 -0.03 4.43 -37.05
N PHE A 298 -0.40 3.22 -36.60
CA PHE A 298 0.03 1.95 -37.20
C PHE A 298 -0.96 1.37 -38.25
N ALA A 299 -2.12 2.01 -38.48
CA ALA A 299 -3.09 1.57 -39.49
C ALA A 299 -2.50 1.45 -40.91
N GLY A 300 -1.50 2.28 -41.24
CA GLY A 300 -0.78 2.25 -42.53
C GLY A 300 0.32 1.19 -42.64
N LEU A 301 0.47 0.31 -41.65
CA LEU A 301 1.56 -0.68 -41.54
C LEU A 301 1.09 -2.14 -41.53
N LEU A 302 -0.21 -2.41 -41.69
CA LEU A 302 -0.84 -3.71 -41.43
C LEU A 302 -1.23 -4.53 -42.69
N PRO A 303 -0.32 -5.35 -43.24
CA PRO A 303 -0.65 -6.63 -43.87
C PRO A 303 -0.60 -7.77 -42.83
N ALA A 304 -0.89 -9.01 -43.25
CA ALA A 304 -1.24 -10.14 -42.39
C ALA A 304 -0.14 -10.73 -41.46
N ASN A 305 1.02 -10.08 -41.31
CA ASN A 305 2.20 -10.63 -40.63
C ASN A 305 2.64 -9.87 -39.36
N VAL A 306 1.94 -8.81 -38.94
CA VAL A 306 2.23 -8.19 -37.62
C VAL A 306 1.78 -9.16 -36.53
N SER A 307 2.72 -9.64 -35.71
CA SER A 307 2.48 -10.76 -34.80
C SER A 307 1.91 -10.34 -33.45
N ASP A 308 2.31 -9.17 -32.91
CA ASP A 308 1.76 -8.64 -31.67
C ASP A 308 1.98 -7.12 -31.50
N VAL A 309 0.92 -6.40 -31.11
CA VAL A 309 1.02 -5.00 -30.64
C VAL A 309 0.14 -4.87 -29.40
N ARG A 310 0.74 -4.55 -28.24
CA ARG A 310 0.09 -4.56 -26.93
C ARG A 310 0.27 -3.24 -26.21
N PHE A 311 -0.82 -2.73 -25.64
CA PHE A 311 -0.82 -1.64 -24.67
C PHE A 311 -1.40 -2.18 -23.36
N ILE A 312 -0.67 -1.98 -22.26
CA ILE A 312 -0.95 -2.60 -20.96
C ILE A 312 -0.86 -1.50 -19.89
N VAL A 313 -1.94 -1.27 -19.15
CA VAL A 313 -1.95 -0.37 -17.99
C VAL A 313 -2.13 -1.20 -16.72
N ARG A 314 -1.34 -0.86 -15.69
CA ARG A 314 -1.39 -1.48 -14.35
C ARG A 314 -1.51 -0.38 -13.27
N PRO A 315 -2.73 -0.08 -12.81
CA PRO A 315 -2.92 0.64 -11.55
C PRO A 315 -2.55 -0.25 -10.37
N GLU A 316 -2.01 0.33 -9.30
CA GLU A 316 -1.92 -0.40 -8.03
C GLU A 316 -3.34 -0.79 -7.56
N GLY A 317 -3.46 -1.96 -6.92
CA GLY A 317 -4.75 -2.53 -6.49
C GLY A 317 -5.63 -3.17 -7.59
N TRP A 318 -5.41 -2.91 -8.89
CA TRP A 318 -6.31 -3.38 -9.97
C TRP A 318 -5.77 -4.58 -10.77
N ARG A 319 -6.68 -5.39 -11.35
CA ARG A 319 -6.32 -6.38 -12.38
C ARG A 319 -6.14 -5.71 -13.75
N VAL A 320 -5.14 -6.19 -14.50
CA VAL A 320 -4.67 -5.64 -15.78
C VAL A 320 -5.79 -5.42 -16.81
N MET A 321 -5.93 -4.20 -17.32
CA MET A 321 -6.74 -3.93 -18.50
C MET A 321 -6.00 -4.38 -19.77
N HIS A 322 -6.55 -5.38 -20.48
CA HIS A 322 -6.01 -5.89 -21.73
C HIS A 322 -6.79 -5.37 -22.94
N CYS A 323 -6.33 -4.29 -23.57
CA CYS A 323 -6.80 -3.88 -24.90
C CYS A 323 -6.21 -4.77 -25.99
N VAL A 324 -6.86 -5.90 -26.28
CA VAL A 324 -6.47 -6.82 -27.38
C VAL A 324 -7.15 -6.42 -28.69
N THR A 325 -6.36 -5.99 -29.67
CA THR A 325 -6.82 -5.55 -31.00
C THR A 325 -7.06 -6.73 -31.95
N ASN A 326 -8.16 -7.45 -31.77
CA ASN A 326 -8.60 -8.50 -32.70
C ASN A 326 -9.28 -7.95 -33.97
N SER A 327 -9.28 -8.75 -35.05
CA SER A 327 -9.45 -8.30 -36.42
C SER A 327 -10.80 -7.63 -36.76
N LEU A 328 -10.71 -6.48 -37.46
CA LEU A 328 -11.86 -5.73 -37.96
C LEU A 328 -12.60 -6.49 -39.08
N SER A 329 -13.76 -7.06 -38.77
CA SER A 329 -14.74 -7.48 -39.79
C SER A 329 -16.19 -7.36 -39.28
N SER A 330 -17.09 -6.89 -40.15
CA SER A 330 -18.52 -6.56 -39.89
C SER A 330 -18.77 -5.28 -39.05
N PRO A 331 -19.96 -4.62 -39.16
CA PRO A 331 -20.00 -3.14 -39.13
C PRO A 331 -20.85 -2.46 -38.04
N LYS A 332 -20.40 -1.25 -37.68
CA LYS A 332 -21.12 -0.07 -37.15
C LYS A 332 -22.56 -0.27 -36.61
N ILE A 333 -22.70 -0.17 -35.30
CA ILE A 333 -23.93 0.33 -34.64
C ILE A 333 -23.68 1.77 -34.19
N SER A 334 -24.58 2.69 -34.52
CA SER A 334 -24.48 4.10 -34.11
C SER A 334 -25.47 4.43 -32.99
N ALA A 335 -24.95 4.97 -31.89
CA ALA A 335 -25.80 5.52 -30.83
C ALA A 335 -26.53 6.78 -31.32
N ARG A 336 -27.83 6.88 -31.03
CA ARG A 336 -28.62 8.11 -31.15
C ARG A 336 -29.11 8.50 -29.77
N PHE A 337 -28.74 9.69 -29.31
CA PHE A 337 -29.38 10.31 -28.16
C PHE A 337 -30.88 10.53 -28.42
N TRP A 338 -31.69 10.28 -27.39
CA TRP A 338 -33.11 10.63 -27.39
C TRP A 338 -33.30 12.00 -26.74
N GLY A 339 -33.57 13.01 -27.56
CA GLY A 339 -33.96 14.34 -27.11
C GLY A 339 -35.47 14.43 -26.85
N GLU A 340 -35.81 15.20 -25.81
CA GLU A 340 -37.11 15.78 -25.45
C GLU A 340 -38.32 15.51 -26.37
N GLN A 341 -39.33 14.75 -25.89
CA GLN A 341 -40.75 15.03 -26.16
C GLN A 341 -41.69 14.54 -25.05
N GLY A 342 -42.43 15.50 -24.46
CA GLY A 342 -43.77 15.27 -23.89
C GLY A 342 -43.86 14.81 -22.42
N HIS A 343 -44.80 15.39 -21.68
CA HIS A 343 -45.22 14.89 -20.37
C HIS A 343 -45.85 13.50 -20.49
N ARG A 344 -45.11 12.48 -20.06
CA ARG A 344 -45.62 11.20 -19.56
C ARG A 344 -44.81 10.85 -18.32
N ASP A 345 -45.43 10.18 -17.35
CA ASP A 345 -44.71 9.69 -16.19
C ASP A 345 -43.57 8.74 -16.62
N PRO A 346 -42.40 8.80 -15.97
CA PRO A 346 -41.27 7.96 -16.33
C PRO A 346 -41.67 6.49 -16.23
N PRO A 347 -41.32 5.63 -17.22
CA PRO A 347 -41.77 4.26 -17.24
C PRO A 347 -41.24 3.51 -16.02
N THR A 348 -42.14 3.10 -15.13
CA THR A 348 -41.81 2.30 -13.96
C THR A 348 -41.16 1.00 -14.40
N LEU A 349 -39.88 0.82 -14.04
CA LEU A 349 -39.16 -0.42 -14.26
C LEU A 349 -39.93 -1.58 -13.58
N PRO A 350 -40.08 -2.75 -14.23
CA PRO A 350 -40.72 -3.90 -13.60
C PRO A 350 -40.04 -4.28 -12.29
N VAL A 351 -40.81 -4.75 -11.31
CA VAL A 351 -40.30 -5.19 -10.00
C VAL A 351 -39.24 -6.28 -10.15
N GLU A 352 -39.38 -7.13 -11.16
CA GLU A 352 -38.45 -8.20 -11.52
C GLU A 352 -37.14 -7.63 -12.06
N LEU A 353 -37.20 -6.59 -12.91
CA LEU A 353 -36.00 -5.92 -13.44
C LEU A 353 -35.29 -5.10 -12.35
N ILE A 354 -36.04 -4.46 -11.44
CA ILE A 354 -35.45 -3.81 -10.27
C ILE A 354 -34.80 -4.88 -9.37
N SER A 355 -35.44 -6.03 -9.16
CA SER A 355 -34.87 -7.14 -8.41
C SER A 355 -33.68 -7.80 -9.09
N GLU A 356 -33.59 -7.77 -10.41
CA GLU A 356 -32.44 -8.25 -11.18
C GLU A 356 -31.27 -7.25 -11.11
N ILE A 357 -31.54 -5.94 -11.26
CA ILE A 357 -30.53 -4.88 -11.07
C ILE A 357 -29.98 -4.89 -9.63
N ILE A 358 -30.87 -4.94 -8.63
CA ILE A 358 -30.50 -5.02 -7.22
C ILE A 358 -29.79 -6.33 -6.90
N ALA A 359 -30.20 -7.46 -7.48
CA ALA A 359 -29.48 -8.71 -7.33
C ALA A 359 -28.09 -8.64 -7.97
N ILE A 360 -27.92 -8.02 -9.15
CA ILE A 360 -26.61 -7.82 -9.80
C ILE A 360 -25.69 -7.03 -8.86
N VAL A 361 -26.11 -5.84 -8.42
CA VAL A 361 -25.36 -4.99 -7.47
C VAL A 361 -25.06 -5.70 -6.14
N ALA A 362 -25.92 -6.63 -5.71
CA ALA A 362 -25.72 -7.43 -4.50
C ALA A 362 -25.03 -8.80 -4.73
N SER A 363 -24.63 -9.13 -5.96
CA SER A 363 -24.12 -10.48 -6.33
C SER A 363 -22.62 -10.56 -6.57
N GLU A 364 -21.94 -9.40 -6.60
CA GLU A 364 -20.50 -9.27 -6.86
C GLU A 364 -19.63 -10.06 -5.84
N ASP A 365 -20.21 -10.46 -4.71
CA ASP A 365 -19.53 -11.02 -3.54
C ASP A 365 -19.64 -12.55 -3.32
N SER A 366 -20.44 -13.27 -4.10
CA SER A 366 -21.18 -14.41 -3.54
C SER A 366 -20.56 -15.84 -3.60
N LYS A 367 -19.31 -16.06 -4.08
CA LYS A 367 -18.85 -17.45 -4.39
C LYS A 367 -17.42 -17.93 -4.10
N GLU A 368 -16.43 -17.08 -3.79
CA GLU A 368 -15.10 -17.57 -3.36
C GLU A 368 -14.64 -16.89 -2.05
N PRO A 369 -14.16 -17.66 -1.05
CA PRO A 369 -13.74 -17.11 0.24
C PRO A 369 -12.32 -16.49 0.14
N LEU A 370 -12.27 -15.21 -0.22
CA LEU A 370 -11.05 -14.40 -0.09
C LEU A 370 -10.86 -13.88 1.36
N PRO A 371 -9.63 -13.61 1.81
CA PRO A 371 -9.36 -13.07 3.15
C PRO A 371 -10.09 -11.75 3.40
N VAL A 372 -10.74 -11.66 4.57
CA VAL A 372 -11.71 -10.59 4.89
C VAL A 372 -11.10 -9.18 4.87
N ALA A 373 -9.80 -9.04 5.14
CA ALA A 373 -9.09 -7.76 5.14
C ALA A 373 -9.21 -6.96 3.82
N TYR A 374 -9.47 -7.63 2.69
CA TYR A 374 -9.63 -6.98 1.37
C TYR A 374 -11.09 -6.80 0.92
N LYS A 375 -12.08 -7.14 1.74
CA LYS A 375 -13.51 -7.05 1.36
C LYS A 375 -14.16 -5.68 1.65
N SER A 376 -13.49 -4.85 2.46
CA SER A 376 -13.96 -3.56 2.97
C SER A 376 -14.73 -2.72 1.94
N ASP A 377 -14.08 -2.29 0.87
CA ASP A 377 -14.55 -1.11 0.14
C ASP A 377 -15.51 -1.43 -1.01
N VAL A 378 -15.44 -2.66 -1.53
CA VAL A 378 -16.47 -3.20 -2.45
C VAL A 378 -17.78 -3.45 -1.69
N GLU A 379 -17.74 -4.06 -0.49
CA GLU A 379 -18.94 -4.24 0.33
C GLU A 379 -19.54 -2.87 0.74
N LYS A 380 -18.71 -1.87 1.07
CA LYS A 380 -19.17 -0.48 1.34
C LYS A 380 -19.88 0.12 0.12
N GLU A 381 -19.31 0.04 -1.09
CA GLU A 381 -19.87 0.73 -2.25
C GLU A 381 -21.10 0.01 -2.84
N ALA A 382 -21.14 -1.33 -2.80
CA ALA A 382 -22.35 -2.08 -3.05
C ALA A 382 -23.45 -1.71 -2.05
N PHE A 383 -23.15 -1.63 -0.75
CA PHE A 383 -24.10 -1.19 0.27
C PHE A 383 -24.60 0.25 0.04
N ARG A 384 -23.70 1.21 -0.25
CA ARG A 384 -24.05 2.60 -0.59
C ARG A 384 -24.98 2.67 -1.81
N THR A 385 -24.64 1.93 -2.87
CA THR A 385 -25.45 1.84 -4.10
C THR A 385 -26.84 1.26 -3.82
N LEU A 386 -26.92 0.15 -3.07
CA LEU A 386 -28.20 -0.47 -2.67
C LEU A 386 -29.04 0.46 -1.78
N ALA A 387 -28.41 1.16 -0.85
CA ALA A 387 -29.05 2.12 0.05
C ALA A 387 -29.61 3.32 -0.71
N ALA A 388 -28.82 3.97 -1.58
CA ALA A 388 -29.28 5.04 -2.46
C ALA A 388 -30.42 4.56 -3.37
N ALA A 389 -30.28 3.37 -3.97
CA ALA A 389 -31.33 2.75 -4.77
C ALA A 389 -32.63 2.50 -3.96
N SER A 390 -32.54 2.17 -2.66
CA SER A 390 -33.71 1.99 -1.79
C SER A 390 -34.54 3.28 -1.60
N LEU A 391 -33.94 4.45 -1.79
CA LEU A 391 -34.62 5.75 -1.68
C LEU A 391 -35.40 6.13 -2.96
N VAL A 392 -35.12 5.49 -4.10
CA VAL A 392 -35.67 5.85 -5.43
C VAL A 392 -37.19 5.70 -5.50
N SER A 393 -37.76 4.61 -4.95
CA SER A 393 -39.20 4.44 -4.79
C SER A 393 -39.55 3.30 -3.84
N HIS A 394 -40.80 3.18 -3.40
CA HIS A 394 -41.24 2.09 -2.52
C HIS A 394 -40.98 0.69 -3.11
N SER A 395 -41.10 0.52 -4.44
CA SER A 395 -40.79 -0.76 -5.10
C SER A 395 -39.30 -1.09 -5.05
N TRP A 396 -38.42 -0.11 -5.29
CA TRP A 396 -36.98 -0.31 -5.08
C TRP A 396 -36.68 -0.59 -3.61
N ASN A 397 -37.23 0.19 -2.68
CA ASN A 397 -37.05 0.03 -1.23
C ASN A 397 -37.39 -1.38 -0.73
N ALA A 398 -38.56 -1.92 -1.12
CA ALA A 398 -39.02 -3.26 -0.73
C ALA A 398 -38.13 -4.40 -1.26
N ILE A 399 -37.39 -4.15 -2.34
CA ILE A 399 -36.46 -5.08 -2.97
C ILE A 399 -35.08 -4.91 -2.35
N SER A 400 -34.49 -3.71 -2.41
CA SER A 400 -33.19 -3.36 -1.84
C SER A 400 -33.06 -3.79 -0.38
N ARG A 401 -34.08 -3.61 0.47
CA ARG A 401 -34.07 -4.06 1.87
C ARG A 401 -33.69 -5.54 2.03
N ARG A 402 -34.12 -6.42 1.12
CA ARG A 402 -33.81 -7.85 1.20
C ARG A 402 -32.34 -8.17 0.95
N HIS A 403 -31.64 -7.28 0.25
CA HIS A 403 -30.22 -7.41 -0.09
C HIS A 403 -29.35 -6.61 0.89
N ILE A 404 -29.70 -5.35 1.18
CA ILE A 404 -29.09 -4.50 2.23
C ILE A 404 -29.01 -5.23 3.57
N PHE A 405 -30.11 -5.88 3.97
CA PHE A 405 -30.19 -6.61 5.24
C PHE A 405 -30.00 -8.13 5.07
N HIS A 406 -29.44 -8.60 3.95
CA HIS A 406 -29.11 -10.03 3.78
C HIS A 406 -27.92 -10.44 4.66
N SER A 407 -26.87 -9.63 4.57
CA SER A 407 -25.65 -9.69 5.37
C SER A 407 -25.52 -8.37 6.12
N VAL A 408 -25.59 -8.41 7.45
CA VAL A 408 -25.45 -7.22 8.29
C VAL A 408 -24.10 -7.25 8.99
N PHE A 409 -23.28 -6.23 8.74
CA PHE A 409 -22.05 -5.98 9.47
C PHE A 409 -22.28 -4.92 10.57
N ILE A 410 -21.85 -5.25 11.78
CA ILE A 410 -22.00 -4.42 12.97
C ILE A 410 -20.59 -4.17 13.55
N PRO A 411 -20.02 -2.96 13.33
CA PRO A 411 -18.70 -2.61 13.84
C PRO A 411 -18.71 -2.37 15.35
N PHE A 412 -17.55 -2.62 15.95
CA PHE A 412 -17.16 -2.40 17.35
C PHE A 412 -17.91 -1.25 18.04
N ASN A 413 -17.74 -0.02 17.54
CA ASN A 413 -18.27 1.21 18.16
C ASN A 413 -19.80 1.40 18.08
N ASN A 414 -20.56 0.42 17.57
CA ASN A 414 -21.99 0.60 17.27
C ASN A 414 -22.88 -0.60 17.63
N THR A 415 -22.35 -1.64 18.30
CA THR A 415 -23.05 -2.92 18.48
C THR A 415 -24.37 -2.82 19.23
N SER A 416 -24.41 -2.13 20.37
CA SER A 416 -25.66 -1.93 21.14
C SER A 416 -26.70 -1.09 20.36
N ALA A 417 -26.27 -0.02 19.69
CA ALA A 417 -27.15 0.86 18.94
C ALA A 417 -27.76 0.18 17.70
N ARG A 418 -26.96 -0.55 16.92
CA ARG A 418 -27.46 -1.27 15.72
C ARG A 418 -28.35 -2.45 16.06
N LEU A 419 -28.03 -3.21 17.11
CA LEU A 419 -28.88 -4.31 17.56
C LEU A 419 -30.17 -3.78 18.22
N SER A 420 -30.13 -2.66 18.96
CA SER A 420 -31.35 -2.06 19.52
C SER A 420 -32.24 -1.41 18.44
N PHE A 421 -31.65 -0.88 17.36
CA PHE A 421 -32.42 -0.51 16.16
C PHE A 421 -33.17 -1.72 15.56
N LEU A 422 -32.47 -2.85 15.35
CA LEU A 422 -33.09 -4.08 14.83
C LEU A 422 -34.12 -4.68 15.80
N HIS A 423 -33.92 -4.57 17.12
CA HIS A 423 -34.90 -5.04 18.10
C HIS A 423 -36.11 -4.10 18.21
N PHE A 424 -35.92 -2.84 18.57
CA PHE A 424 -37.00 -1.94 18.99
C PHE A 424 -37.60 -1.14 17.83
N GLN A 425 -36.78 -0.63 16.92
CA GLN A 425 -37.21 0.35 15.92
C GLN A 425 -37.64 -0.30 14.59
N ALA A 426 -36.96 -1.36 14.16
CA ALA A 426 -37.19 -2.03 12.88
C ALA A 426 -37.22 -3.57 12.95
N PRO A 427 -37.99 -4.20 13.87
CA PRO A 427 -38.05 -5.67 14.02
C PRO A 427 -38.59 -6.42 12.80
N HIS A 428 -39.19 -5.74 11.82
CA HIS A 428 -39.55 -6.33 10.54
C HIS A 428 -38.34 -6.56 9.60
N LEU A 429 -37.19 -5.94 9.85
CA LEU A 429 -35.97 -6.18 9.06
C LEU A 429 -35.22 -7.45 9.48
N ALA A 430 -35.42 -7.90 10.73
CA ALA A 430 -34.84 -9.13 11.28
C ALA A 430 -35.18 -10.39 10.46
N GLU A 431 -36.26 -10.38 9.67
CA GLU A 431 -36.61 -11.53 8.80
C GLU A 431 -35.75 -11.63 7.53
N TYR A 432 -35.01 -10.58 7.14
CA TYR A 432 -34.14 -10.59 5.95
C TYR A 432 -32.71 -11.01 6.25
N ILE A 433 -32.29 -10.95 7.51
CA ILE A 433 -30.93 -11.26 7.96
C ILE A 433 -30.70 -12.78 7.88
N HIS A 434 -29.79 -13.16 6.97
CA HIS A 434 -29.30 -14.53 6.81
C HIS A 434 -27.88 -14.67 7.39
N ARG A 435 -27.05 -13.63 7.21
CA ARG A 435 -25.68 -13.50 7.69
C ARG A 435 -25.58 -12.30 8.63
N LEU A 436 -24.94 -12.49 9.78
CA LEU A 436 -24.70 -11.42 10.76
C LEU A 436 -23.25 -11.50 11.21
N CYS A 437 -22.51 -10.43 11.02
CA CYS A 437 -21.17 -10.26 11.53
C CYS A 437 -21.19 -9.17 12.61
N VAL A 438 -20.85 -9.53 13.84
CA VAL A 438 -20.80 -8.62 14.99
C VAL A 438 -19.39 -8.55 15.51
N TRP A 439 -18.86 -7.34 15.62
CA TRP A 439 -17.64 -7.07 16.36
C TRP A 439 -18.02 -6.67 17.78
N TRP A 440 -17.46 -7.40 18.75
CA TRP A 440 -17.70 -7.24 20.17
C TRP A 440 -16.50 -6.54 20.81
N ASP A 441 -16.78 -5.76 21.85
CA ASP A 441 -15.82 -5.02 22.65
C ASP A 441 -15.88 -5.51 24.09
N ASP A 442 -14.73 -5.83 24.68
CA ASP A 442 -14.61 -6.27 26.07
C ASP A 442 -14.99 -5.15 27.07
N GLY A 443 -15.04 -3.90 26.59
CA GLY A 443 -15.58 -2.73 27.29
C GLY A 443 -17.12 -2.65 27.34
N THR A 444 -17.85 -3.40 26.51
CA THR A 444 -19.33 -3.28 26.47
C THR A 444 -20.02 -3.79 27.74
N PRO A 445 -21.11 -3.14 28.19
CA PRO A 445 -21.85 -3.58 29.37
C PRO A 445 -22.47 -4.97 29.18
N PRO A 446 -22.68 -5.73 30.28
CA PRO A 446 -23.10 -7.13 30.25
C PRO A 446 -24.35 -7.35 29.40
N VAL A 447 -24.34 -8.43 28.61
CA VAL A 447 -25.26 -8.66 27.49
C VAL A 447 -26.72 -8.65 27.94
N SER A 448 -27.39 -7.53 27.72
CA SER A 448 -28.75 -7.26 28.19
C SER A 448 -29.80 -8.23 27.63
N GLU A 449 -30.79 -8.60 28.44
CA GLU A 449 -31.82 -9.61 28.12
C GLU A 449 -32.58 -9.39 26.79
N TRP A 450 -32.70 -8.15 26.30
CA TRP A 450 -33.36 -7.87 25.03
C TRP A 450 -32.54 -8.33 23.80
N LEU A 451 -31.23 -8.56 23.93
CA LEU A 451 -30.38 -9.09 22.86
C LEU A 451 -30.72 -10.55 22.57
N ALA A 452 -30.91 -11.36 23.62
CA ALA A 452 -31.44 -12.72 23.51
C ALA A 452 -32.75 -12.74 22.68
N GLU A 453 -33.68 -11.84 22.97
CA GLU A 453 -34.95 -11.76 22.24
C GLU A 453 -34.79 -11.14 20.83
N CYS A 454 -33.82 -10.24 20.62
CA CYS A 454 -33.45 -9.74 19.29
C CYS A 454 -33.00 -10.89 18.38
N PHE A 455 -32.13 -11.76 18.88
CA PHE A 455 -31.65 -12.91 18.13
C PHE A 455 -32.77 -13.92 17.84
N CYS A 456 -33.69 -14.16 18.79
CA CYS A 456 -34.89 -14.97 18.54
C CYS A 456 -35.81 -14.43 17.42
N ARG A 457 -35.70 -13.15 17.05
CA ARG A 457 -36.46 -12.56 15.93
C ARG A 457 -35.80 -12.78 14.56
N LEU A 458 -34.52 -13.21 14.49
CA LEU A 458 -33.77 -13.48 13.25
C LEU A 458 -34.23 -14.79 12.57
N LYS A 459 -35.45 -14.83 12.06
CA LYS A 459 -36.11 -16.06 11.60
C LYS A 459 -35.40 -16.79 10.45
N ASN A 460 -34.67 -16.10 9.59
CA ASN A 460 -34.03 -16.71 8.41
C ASN A 460 -32.50 -16.83 8.55
N PHE A 461 -32.01 -16.71 9.77
CA PHE A 461 -30.60 -16.72 10.12
C PHE A 461 -29.90 -18.05 9.82
N ARG A 462 -28.67 -17.98 9.32
CA ARG A 462 -27.86 -19.15 8.89
C ARG A 462 -26.37 -19.03 9.17
N GLU A 463 -25.80 -17.83 9.13
CA GLU A 463 -24.37 -17.60 9.33
C GLU A 463 -24.14 -16.53 10.40
N LEU A 464 -23.47 -16.91 11.49
CA LEU A 464 -22.99 -16.00 12.52
C LEU A 464 -21.48 -15.85 12.43
N ILE A 465 -20.99 -14.62 12.43
CA ILE A 465 -19.59 -14.29 12.67
C ILE A 465 -19.55 -13.40 13.91
N LEU A 466 -18.82 -13.81 14.93
CA LEU A 466 -18.51 -13.00 16.11
C LEU A 466 -16.99 -12.79 16.18
N THR A 467 -16.56 -11.54 16.31
CA THR A 467 -15.16 -11.16 16.46
C THR A 467 -15.02 -10.36 17.75
N SER A 468 -14.15 -10.73 18.68
CA SER A 468 -13.77 -9.84 19.80
C SER A 468 -12.59 -8.95 19.40
N SER A 469 -12.41 -7.85 20.10
CA SER A 469 -11.23 -6.99 20.02
C SER A 469 -10.01 -7.62 20.70
N LEU A 470 -8.90 -7.79 19.97
CA LEU A 470 -7.63 -8.28 20.54
C LEU A 470 -6.94 -7.31 21.52
N SER A 471 -7.46 -6.10 21.69
CA SER A 471 -6.85 -5.04 22.50
C SER A 471 -7.03 -5.22 24.02
N GLY A 472 -7.92 -6.10 24.47
CA GLY A 472 -8.11 -6.41 25.89
C GLY A 472 -7.03 -7.36 26.43
N LEU A 473 -6.18 -6.88 27.35
CA LEU A 473 -5.14 -7.69 28.02
C LEU A 473 -5.70 -8.72 29.02
N LEU A 474 -6.35 -9.77 28.49
CA LEU A 474 -6.41 -11.16 28.97
C LEU A 474 -6.72 -11.48 30.46
N THR A 475 -7.18 -10.53 31.29
CA THR A 475 -7.13 -10.69 32.76
C THR A 475 -8.48 -10.77 33.50
N GLU A 476 -9.45 -9.87 33.31
CA GLU A 476 -10.65 -9.85 34.18
C GLU A 476 -12.04 -9.72 33.53
N ARG A 477 -12.20 -9.24 32.28
CA ARG A 477 -13.54 -8.99 31.69
C ARG A 477 -14.02 -10.10 30.76
N ARG A 478 -14.61 -11.14 31.35
CA ARG A 478 -15.21 -12.29 30.65
C ARG A 478 -16.57 -11.91 30.02
N ILE A 479 -16.71 -12.03 28.69
CA ILE A 479 -18.01 -11.88 28.01
C ILE A 479 -18.92 -13.04 28.45
N SER A 480 -20.02 -12.72 29.16
CA SER A 480 -20.97 -13.75 29.59
C SER A 480 -21.74 -14.32 28.40
N ALA A 481 -21.45 -15.58 28.06
CA ALA A 481 -22.03 -16.30 26.92
C ALA A 481 -23.57 -16.35 26.94
N VAL A 482 -24.19 -16.18 28.13
CA VAL A 482 -25.63 -16.11 28.40
C VAL A 482 -26.41 -15.31 27.35
N GLY A 483 -25.90 -14.16 26.90
CA GLY A 483 -26.59 -13.32 25.92
C GLY A 483 -26.52 -13.81 24.46
N VAL A 484 -25.53 -14.64 24.13
CA VAL A 484 -25.32 -15.24 22.80
C VAL A 484 -25.98 -16.63 22.72
N MET A 485 -26.18 -17.32 23.84
CA MET A 485 -26.75 -18.66 23.91
C MET A 485 -28.03 -18.87 23.05
N PRO A 486 -29.01 -17.94 22.96
CA PRO A 486 -30.20 -18.12 22.11
C PRO A 486 -29.91 -18.10 20.61
N VAL A 487 -28.77 -17.52 20.18
CA VAL A 487 -28.31 -17.60 18.78
C VAL A 487 -27.79 -19.00 18.48
N LEU A 488 -26.99 -19.55 19.40
CA LEU A 488 -26.35 -20.85 19.25
C LEU A 488 -27.40 -21.97 19.28
N ALA A 489 -28.42 -21.84 20.13
CA ALA A 489 -29.57 -22.74 20.14
C ALA A 489 -30.47 -22.67 18.88
N SER A 490 -30.17 -21.80 17.89
CA SER A 490 -30.97 -21.66 16.67
C SER A 490 -30.77 -22.84 15.71
N SER A 491 -31.81 -23.68 15.58
CA SER A 491 -31.87 -24.82 14.65
C SER A 491 -31.91 -24.45 13.15
N ARG A 492 -31.54 -23.21 12.81
CA ARG A 492 -31.37 -22.69 11.45
C ARG A 492 -29.93 -22.26 11.16
N LEU A 493 -29.10 -22.08 12.20
CA LEU A 493 -27.68 -21.80 12.08
C LEU A 493 -27.00 -22.98 11.37
N ARG A 494 -26.21 -22.66 10.34
CA ARG A 494 -25.46 -23.60 9.49
C ARG A 494 -23.97 -23.32 9.52
N THR A 495 -23.56 -22.05 9.59
CA THR A 495 -22.16 -21.63 9.76
C THR A 495 -22.04 -20.79 11.02
N LEU A 496 -21.05 -21.09 11.85
CA LEU A 496 -20.67 -20.32 13.02
C LEU A 496 -19.17 -20.02 12.98
N THR A 497 -18.80 -18.75 13.08
CA THR A 497 -17.41 -18.28 13.15
C THR A 497 -17.21 -17.46 14.42
N LEU A 498 -16.25 -17.85 15.26
CA LEU A 498 -15.85 -17.15 16.49
C LEU A 498 -14.37 -16.76 16.37
N ARG A 499 -14.03 -15.48 16.51
CA ARG A 499 -12.67 -14.93 16.29
C ARG A 499 -12.16 -14.13 17.49
N HIS A 500 -10.98 -14.44 18.01
CA HIS A 500 -10.36 -13.78 19.16
C HIS A 500 -11.23 -13.86 20.44
N TRP A 501 -11.96 -14.96 20.64
CA TRP A 501 -12.81 -15.15 21.83
C TRP A 501 -12.03 -15.84 22.94
N GLY A 502 -11.89 -15.16 24.08
CA GLY A 502 -11.51 -15.79 25.34
C GLY A 502 -12.71 -16.49 25.99
N PHE A 503 -12.61 -17.80 26.21
CA PHE A 503 -13.61 -18.54 26.99
C PHE A 503 -13.12 -18.80 28.42
N ALA A 504 -14.02 -18.57 29.38
CA ALA A 504 -13.90 -19.00 30.76
C ALA A 504 -14.19 -20.50 30.92
N GLU A 505 -14.33 -20.96 32.17
CA GLU A 505 -14.70 -22.35 32.54
C GLU A 505 -15.90 -22.90 31.72
N ASP A 506 -16.87 -22.04 31.42
CA ASP A 506 -18.10 -22.32 30.67
C ASP A 506 -17.89 -22.67 29.17
N ALA A 507 -16.64 -22.73 28.68
CA ALA A 507 -16.32 -23.02 27.27
C ALA A 507 -16.98 -24.31 26.73
N TYR A 508 -17.19 -25.30 27.60
CA TYR A 508 -17.80 -26.58 27.27
C TYR A 508 -19.33 -26.51 27.17
N ASP A 509 -19.97 -25.61 27.90
CA ASP A 509 -21.41 -25.35 27.77
C ASP A 509 -21.72 -24.71 26.42
N LEU A 510 -20.84 -23.84 25.91
CA LEU A 510 -20.97 -23.28 24.57
C LEU A 510 -20.92 -24.37 23.48
N LEU A 511 -20.04 -25.38 23.62
CA LEU A 511 -20.03 -26.55 22.74
C LEU A 511 -21.33 -27.36 22.86
N GLY A 512 -21.77 -27.68 24.09
CA GLY A 512 -23.01 -28.41 24.35
C GLY A 512 -24.28 -27.70 23.86
N MET A 513 -24.19 -26.38 23.64
CA MET A 513 -25.26 -25.54 23.10
C MET A 513 -25.23 -25.34 21.57
N LEU A 514 -24.22 -25.85 20.86
CA LEU A 514 -24.17 -25.77 19.41
C LEU A 514 -25.32 -26.59 18.78
N PRO A 515 -25.96 -26.11 17.70
CA PRO A 515 -27.14 -26.75 17.17
C PRO A 515 -26.73 -27.96 16.33
N PRO A 516 -27.45 -29.10 16.40
CA PRO A 516 -27.10 -30.31 15.64
C PRO A 516 -27.23 -30.14 14.12
N THR A 517 -27.78 -29.01 13.67
CA THR A 517 -27.87 -28.56 12.27
C THR A 517 -26.63 -27.79 11.79
N LEU A 518 -25.65 -27.49 12.64
CA LEU A 518 -24.45 -26.78 12.24
C LEU A 518 -23.70 -27.60 11.19
N GLU A 519 -23.48 -27.04 10.01
CA GLU A 519 -22.74 -27.66 8.89
C GLU A 519 -21.27 -27.22 8.88
N GLU A 520 -20.96 -26.05 9.43
CA GLU A 520 -19.65 -25.43 9.46
C GLU A 520 -19.40 -24.72 10.81
N LEU A 521 -18.26 -25.03 11.42
CA LEU A 521 -17.77 -24.36 12.63
C LEU A 521 -16.35 -23.85 12.37
N VAL A 522 -16.14 -22.56 12.62
CA VAL A 522 -14.85 -21.88 12.56
C VAL A 522 -14.56 -21.29 13.93
N LEU A 523 -13.48 -21.73 14.55
CA LEU A 523 -12.92 -21.15 15.76
C LEU A 523 -11.56 -20.57 15.41
N GLU A 524 -11.35 -19.30 15.71
CA GLU A 524 -10.16 -18.53 15.31
C GLU A 524 -9.65 -17.75 16.52
N ASP A 525 -8.38 -17.95 16.84
CA ASP A 525 -7.67 -17.34 17.96
C ASP A 525 -8.42 -17.45 19.31
N ILE A 526 -8.91 -18.67 19.60
CA ILE A 526 -9.65 -18.95 20.82
C ILE A 526 -8.68 -19.12 21.98
N HIS A 527 -8.76 -18.23 22.97
CA HIS A 527 -8.01 -18.34 24.22
C HIS A 527 -8.85 -19.12 25.26
N THR A 528 -8.21 -20.03 26.00
CA THR A 528 -8.83 -20.78 27.10
C THR A 528 -7.88 -20.86 28.28
N GLU A 529 -8.38 -20.52 29.47
CA GLU A 529 -7.60 -20.63 30.69
C GLU A 529 -7.35 -22.11 31.02
N THR A 530 -6.11 -22.47 31.37
CA THR A 530 -5.72 -23.85 31.71
C THR A 530 -6.16 -24.21 33.13
N ILE A 531 -7.43 -24.60 33.27
CA ILE A 531 -8.06 -24.99 34.53
C ILE A 531 -8.17 -26.52 34.61
N GLU A 532 -7.82 -27.10 35.77
CA GLU A 532 -7.91 -28.55 36.02
C GLU A 532 -9.36 -28.97 36.21
N ILE A 533 -9.99 -29.50 35.16
CA ILE A 533 -11.41 -29.90 35.19
C ILE A 533 -11.58 -31.23 35.94
N GLU A 534 -12.22 -31.21 37.11
CA GLU A 534 -12.41 -32.41 37.95
C GLU A 534 -13.32 -33.49 37.33
N ALA A 535 -14.10 -33.16 36.30
CA ALA A 535 -15.00 -34.08 35.60
C ALA A 535 -14.94 -33.89 34.06
N PRO A 536 -14.97 -34.96 33.26
CA PRO A 536 -15.01 -34.83 31.81
C PRO A 536 -16.33 -34.20 31.35
N PRO A 537 -16.31 -33.21 30.43
CA PRO A 537 -17.52 -32.57 29.91
C PRO A 537 -18.36 -33.54 29.05
N PRO A 538 -19.67 -33.27 28.88
CA PRO A 538 -20.55 -34.13 28.09
C PRO A 538 -20.21 -34.12 26.60
N THR A 539 -20.23 -35.29 25.97
CA THR A 539 -20.00 -35.45 24.53
C THR A 539 -21.08 -34.75 23.70
N THR A 540 -20.67 -33.80 22.87
CA THR A 540 -21.53 -33.07 21.94
C THR A 540 -21.57 -33.78 20.59
N HIS A 541 -22.74 -34.27 20.15
CA HIS A 541 -22.90 -34.85 18.81
C HIS A 541 -23.33 -33.78 17.78
N LEU A 542 -22.39 -33.32 16.95
CA LEU A 542 -22.67 -32.38 15.85
C LEU A 542 -22.93 -33.16 14.55
N ALA A 543 -24.15 -33.69 14.44
CA ALA A 543 -24.52 -34.65 13.41
C ALA A 543 -24.42 -34.12 11.96
N ASP A 544 -24.85 -32.89 11.68
CA ASP A 544 -24.76 -32.29 10.33
C ASP A 544 -23.37 -31.71 9.99
N LEU A 545 -22.41 -31.66 10.93
CA LEU A 545 -21.16 -30.91 10.76
C LEU A 545 -20.29 -31.52 9.67
N ARG A 546 -20.00 -30.72 8.64
CA ARG A 546 -19.24 -31.08 7.43
C ARG A 546 -17.88 -30.43 7.39
N ARG A 547 -17.74 -29.20 7.91
CA ARG A 547 -16.48 -28.47 7.99
C ARG A 547 -16.20 -28.03 9.44
N LEU A 548 -14.99 -28.31 9.91
CA LEU A 548 -14.48 -27.80 11.18
C LEU A 548 -13.14 -27.11 10.90
N VAL A 549 -13.04 -25.84 11.30
CA VAL A 549 -11.87 -24.98 11.13
C VAL A 549 -11.42 -24.50 12.50
N LEU A 550 -10.13 -24.66 12.79
CA LEU A 550 -9.52 -24.35 14.07
C LEU A 550 -8.23 -23.57 13.81
N ILE A 551 -8.29 -22.24 13.90
CA ILE A 551 -7.21 -21.28 13.67
C ILE A 551 -6.64 -20.82 15.01
N ASP A 552 -5.36 -21.06 15.26
CA ASP A 552 -4.56 -20.56 16.40
C ASP A 552 -5.17 -20.79 17.81
N THR A 553 -6.16 -21.69 17.92
CA THR A 553 -6.93 -21.96 19.14
C THR A 553 -6.09 -22.69 20.19
N ALA A 554 -6.10 -22.21 21.43
CA ALA A 554 -5.32 -22.77 22.52
C ALA A 554 -5.63 -24.27 22.79
N HIS A 555 -4.57 -25.00 23.16
CA HIS A 555 -4.52 -26.46 23.23
C HIS A 555 -5.52 -27.18 24.19
N PRO A 556 -6.09 -26.58 25.28
CA PRO A 556 -6.90 -27.33 26.25
C PRO A 556 -8.20 -27.96 25.70
N MET A 557 -9.05 -27.21 24.98
CA MET A 557 -10.43 -27.61 24.66
C MET A 557 -10.59 -28.87 23.80
N LEU A 558 -9.53 -29.33 23.13
CA LEU A 558 -9.52 -30.53 22.28
C LEU A 558 -8.66 -31.65 22.89
N SER A 559 -8.16 -31.47 24.11
CA SER A 559 -7.17 -32.35 24.73
C SER A 559 -7.78 -33.51 25.55
N ALA A 560 -9.04 -33.42 25.95
CA ALA A 560 -9.77 -34.54 26.54
C ALA A 560 -10.46 -35.40 25.47
N GLU A 561 -10.40 -36.71 25.63
CA GLU A 561 -11.02 -37.66 24.71
C GLU A 561 -12.55 -37.55 24.78
N ASN A 562 -13.23 -37.58 23.62
CA ASN A 562 -14.69 -37.65 23.45
C ASN A 562 -15.52 -36.35 23.69
N ILE A 563 -14.96 -35.14 23.48
CA ILE A 563 -15.75 -33.90 23.63
C ILE A 563 -16.75 -33.68 22.47
N ILE A 564 -16.34 -33.89 21.21
CA ILE A 564 -17.19 -33.66 20.04
C ILE A 564 -17.21 -34.87 19.09
N GLU A 565 -18.40 -35.35 18.76
CA GLU A 565 -18.63 -36.37 17.72
C GLU A 565 -19.24 -35.76 16.45
N CYS A 566 -18.48 -35.80 15.34
CA CYS A 566 -18.89 -35.25 14.04
C CYS A 566 -18.97 -36.37 12.98
N PRO A 567 -20.02 -37.21 12.96
CA PRO A 567 -20.10 -38.41 12.11
C PRO A 567 -20.21 -38.12 10.60
N HIS A 568 -20.38 -36.86 10.19
CA HIS A 568 -20.49 -36.43 8.80
C HIS A 568 -19.42 -35.41 8.38
N LEU A 569 -18.34 -35.28 9.18
CA LEU A 569 -17.24 -34.38 8.91
C LEU A 569 -16.51 -34.77 7.61
N LYS A 570 -16.44 -33.82 6.67
CA LYS A 570 -15.79 -33.97 5.35
C LYS A 570 -14.46 -33.25 5.27
N GLN A 571 -14.34 -32.15 6.01
CA GLN A 571 -13.23 -31.21 5.96
C GLN A 571 -12.86 -30.82 7.40
N LEU A 572 -11.62 -31.09 7.79
CA LEU A 572 -11.05 -30.68 9.06
C LEU A 572 -9.78 -29.90 8.76
N GLU A 573 -9.78 -28.61 9.10
CA GLU A 573 -8.69 -27.71 8.80
C GLU A 573 -8.09 -27.19 10.11
N LEU A 574 -6.93 -27.74 10.46
CA LEU A 574 -6.14 -27.33 11.61
C LEU A 574 -5.12 -26.30 11.14
N TYR A 575 -5.41 -25.06 11.47
CA TYR A 575 -4.62 -23.88 11.15
C TYR A 575 -3.86 -23.48 12.40
N TRP A 576 -2.59 -23.81 12.51
CA TRP A 576 -1.69 -22.94 13.25
C TRP A 576 -0.98 -22.13 12.17
N LEU A 577 -1.78 -21.20 11.62
CA LEU A 577 -1.78 -20.50 10.31
C LEU A 577 -1.98 -21.18 8.88
N TYR A 578 -2.01 -21.99 7.80
CA TYR A 578 -2.68 -21.79 6.49
C TYR A 578 -2.13 -22.81 5.44
N ASN A 579 -2.81 -23.37 4.43
CA ASN A 579 -4.17 -23.34 3.82
C ASN A 579 -4.23 -24.56 2.83
N VAL A 580 -5.30 -25.19 2.30
CA VAL A 580 -6.80 -25.19 2.35
C VAL A 580 -7.28 -26.59 1.80
N VAL A 581 -8.58 -26.92 1.88
CA VAL A 581 -9.39 -27.71 0.87
C VAL A 581 -9.38 -29.27 0.87
N ASP A 582 -10.57 -29.83 0.56
CA ASP A 582 -10.92 -31.22 0.16
C ASP A 582 -10.54 -32.40 1.10
N SER A 583 -10.76 -33.64 0.63
CA SER A 583 -10.70 -34.94 1.36
C SER A 583 -9.29 -35.36 1.86
N TRP A 584 -8.53 -34.41 2.40
CA TRP A 584 -7.22 -34.57 2.98
C TRP A 584 -7.25 -34.03 4.41
N VAL A 585 -6.41 -34.56 5.29
CA VAL A 585 -6.02 -33.81 6.49
C VAL A 585 -4.82 -32.95 6.12
N THR A 586 -4.92 -31.63 6.29
CA THR A 586 -3.76 -30.73 6.23
C THR A 586 -3.41 -30.29 7.64
N ILE A 587 -2.18 -30.58 8.06
CA ILE A 587 -1.59 -30.08 9.29
C ILE A 587 -0.61 -28.99 8.88
N THR A 588 -1.00 -27.72 8.99
CA THR A 588 -0.03 -26.62 8.83
C THR A 588 0.41 -26.12 10.21
N LEU A 589 1.72 -25.98 10.38
CA LEU A 589 2.37 -25.49 11.59
C LEU A 589 3.25 -24.29 11.30
N TRP A 590 2.93 -23.15 11.90
CA TRP A 590 3.79 -21.97 11.94
C TRP A 590 4.43 -21.90 13.32
N SER A 591 5.75 -21.69 13.36
CA SER A 591 6.55 -21.93 14.58
C SER A 591 7.57 -20.83 14.85
N ASN A 592 7.26 -19.97 15.82
CA ASN A 592 8.23 -19.07 16.43
C ASN A 592 8.88 -19.78 17.63
N GLY A 593 10.21 -19.93 17.62
CA GLY A 593 10.98 -20.46 18.75
C GLY A 593 11.06 -21.99 18.92
N HIS A 594 10.01 -22.77 18.66
CA HIS A 594 10.00 -24.22 18.94
C HIS A 594 11.00 -25.04 18.10
N SER A 595 11.45 -26.20 18.61
CA SER A 595 12.31 -27.12 17.84
C SER A 595 11.48 -28.06 16.95
N PHE A 596 12.07 -28.55 15.85
CA PHE A 596 11.39 -29.53 14.99
C PHE A 596 11.06 -30.84 15.70
N ARG A 597 11.80 -31.17 16.77
CA ARG A 597 11.49 -32.30 17.64
C ARG A 597 10.19 -32.08 18.41
N ASP A 598 9.94 -30.87 18.90
CA ASP A 598 8.69 -30.54 19.61
C ASP A 598 7.52 -30.56 18.62
N LEU A 599 7.68 -29.92 17.45
CA LEU A 599 6.69 -29.91 16.36
C LEU A 599 6.31 -31.32 15.87
N PHE A 600 7.28 -32.21 15.64
CA PHE A 600 6.97 -33.60 15.26
C PHE A 600 6.48 -34.47 16.44
N THR A 601 6.78 -34.12 17.69
CA THR A 601 6.17 -34.78 18.86
C THR A 601 4.70 -34.40 18.95
N TRP A 602 4.37 -33.12 18.73
CA TRP A 602 3.00 -32.63 18.63
C TRP A 602 2.25 -33.26 17.46
N ILE A 603 2.82 -33.28 16.24
CA ILE A 603 2.21 -33.97 15.08
C ILE A 603 1.93 -35.44 15.39
N LYS A 604 2.88 -36.13 16.04
CA LYS A 604 2.70 -37.53 16.47
C LYS A 604 1.49 -37.67 17.39
N ASP A 605 1.36 -36.79 18.38
CA ASP A 605 0.29 -36.91 19.38
C ASP A 605 -1.06 -36.44 18.84
N CYS A 606 -1.10 -35.48 17.92
CA CYS A 606 -2.28 -35.20 17.10
C CYS A 606 -2.70 -36.42 16.27
N ILE A 607 -1.78 -37.06 15.54
CA ILE A 607 -2.08 -38.29 14.77
C ILE A 607 -2.64 -39.41 15.67
N ASN A 608 -2.09 -39.59 16.87
CA ASN A 608 -2.56 -40.59 17.83
C ASN A 608 -3.95 -40.27 18.41
N ARG A 609 -4.36 -39.00 18.42
CA ARG A 609 -5.63 -38.49 18.98
C ARG A 609 -6.76 -38.39 17.94
N LEU A 610 -6.49 -38.55 16.64
CA LEU A 610 -7.52 -38.47 15.61
C LEU A 610 -8.56 -39.60 15.82
N PRO A 611 -9.86 -39.31 15.95
CA PRO A 611 -10.87 -40.31 16.32
C PRO A 611 -11.12 -41.36 15.23
N PHE A 612 -10.85 -41.01 13.97
CA PHE A 612 -11.08 -41.88 12.80
C PHE A 612 -9.84 -41.95 11.88
N PRO A 613 -8.71 -42.50 12.34
CA PRO A 613 -7.46 -42.54 11.56
C PRO A 613 -7.61 -43.32 10.25
N ASN A 614 -8.62 -44.18 10.16
CA ASN A 614 -8.94 -45.04 9.01
C ASN A 614 -9.75 -44.33 7.92
N LEU A 615 -10.08 -43.04 8.08
CA LEU A 615 -10.75 -42.23 7.06
C LEU A 615 -9.80 -41.27 6.31
N ILE A 616 -8.57 -41.12 6.78
CA ILE A 616 -7.59 -40.16 6.25
C ILE A 616 -7.01 -40.72 4.94
N GLN A 617 -7.54 -40.26 3.80
CA GLN A 617 -7.09 -40.72 2.49
C GLN A 617 -5.83 -40.02 1.98
N VAL A 618 -5.59 -38.79 2.40
CA VAL A 618 -4.38 -38.01 2.08
C VAL A 618 -4.01 -37.19 3.31
N LEU A 619 -2.71 -37.11 3.62
CA LEU A 619 -2.17 -36.26 4.68
C LEU A 619 -1.17 -35.28 4.09
N LYS A 620 -1.37 -33.98 4.31
CA LYS A 620 -0.39 -32.95 4.02
C LYS A 620 0.12 -32.36 5.33
N ILE A 621 1.42 -32.13 5.40
CA ILE A 621 2.08 -31.48 6.53
C ILE A 621 2.89 -30.33 5.94
N HIS A 622 2.59 -29.10 6.33
CA HIS A 622 3.34 -27.90 5.93
C HIS A 622 3.90 -27.24 7.19
N ILE A 623 5.21 -27.01 7.26
CA ILE A 623 5.83 -26.40 8.44
C ILE A 623 6.57 -25.13 8.02
N GLN A 624 6.14 -23.97 8.51
CA GLN A 624 6.80 -22.70 8.30
C GLN A 624 7.48 -22.25 9.60
N LYS A 625 8.81 -22.19 9.60
CA LYS A 625 9.58 -21.75 10.77
C LYS A 625 10.24 -20.40 10.52
N PHE A 626 9.83 -19.40 11.29
CA PHE A 626 10.51 -18.11 11.35
C PHE A 626 11.75 -18.28 12.24
N SER A 627 12.93 -18.07 11.67
CA SER A 627 14.18 -18.16 12.44
C SER A 627 14.48 -16.82 13.09
N ASP A 628 14.20 -16.68 14.40
CA ASP A 628 14.95 -15.71 15.20
C ASP A 628 16.43 -16.16 15.20
N VAL A 629 17.23 -15.42 14.43
CA VAL A 629 18.66 -15.66 14.22
C VAL A 629 19.45 -15.58 15.53
N ARG A 630 18.90 -14.93 16.57
CA ARG A 630 19.55 -14.77 17.89
C ARG A 630 19.50 -16.04 18.75
N ALA A 631 18.59 -16.98 18.48
CA ALA A 631 18.31 -18.13 19.35
C ALA A 631 19.33 -19.30 19.26
N GLY A 632 20.27 -19.28 18.32
CA GLY A 632 21.43 -20.20 18.27
C GLY A 632 21.14 -21.69 17.97
N GLY A 633 19.89 -22.07 17.73
CA GLY A 633 19.50 -23.45 17.36
C GLY A 633 19.65 -23.77 15.87
N ASP A 634 19.78 -25.06 15.54
CA ASP A 634 19.75 -25.55 14.14
C ASP A 634 18.42 -25.11 13.46
N PRO A 635 18.45 -24.37 12.34
CA PRO A 635 17.23 -23.86 11.68
C PRO A 635 16.51 -24.92 10.84
N LEU A 636 16.97 -26.18 10.81
CA LEU A 636 16.44 -27.26 9.98
C LEU A 636 16.29 -28.58 10.77
N PRO A 637 15.35 -29.48 10.40
CA PRO A 637 15.14 -30.72 11.14
C PRO A 637 16.34 -31.68 11.07
N GLN A 638 16.59 -32.45 12.12
CA GLN A 638 17.59 -33.52 12.10
C GLN A 638 16.97 -34.84 11.62
N ILE A 639 17.80 -35.83 11.28
CA ILE A 639 17.32 -37.13 10.77
C ILE A 639 16.41 -37.86 11.78
N LEU A 640 16.71 -37.73 13.07
CA LEU A 640 15.91 -38.30 14.17
C LEU A 640 14.50 -37.71 14.26
N ASP A 641 14.35 -36.45 13.85
CA ASP A 641 13.07 -35.74 13.84
C ASP A 641 12.18 -36.35 12.75
N TYR A 642 12.72 -36.51 11.53
CA TYR A 642 12.02 -37.23 10.45
C TYR A 642 11.74 -38.70 10.79
N GLU A 643 12.64 -39.40 11.48
CA GLU A 643 12.37 -40.77 11.97
C GLU A 643 11.22 -40.82 12.99
N MET A 644 11.07 -39.81 13.84
CA MET A 644 9.98 -39.75 14.81
C MET A 644 8.63 -39.55 14.11
N LEU A 645 8.57 -38.65 13.13
CA LEU A 645 7.41 -38.49 12.26
C LEU A 645 7.10 -39.78 11.49
N SER A 646 8.13 -40.46 10.95
CA SER A 646 8.02 -41.75 10.28
C SER A 646 7.35 -42.82 11.15
N ARG A 647 7.75 -42.92 12.43
CA ARG A 647 7.13 -43.85 13.40
C ARG A 647 5.69 -43.49 13.72
N ALA A 648 5.36 -42.20 13.78
CA ALA A 648 4.00 -41.70 14.02
C ALA A 648 3.04 -41.94 12.85
N LEU A 649 3.54 -41.94 11.62
CA LEU A 649 2.74 -42.16 10.40
C LEU A 649 2.47 -43.65 10.12
N GLN A 650 3.31 -44.56 10.62
CA GLN A 650 3.16 -46.01 10.38
C GLN A 650 1.77 -46.60 10.71
N PRO A 651 1.06 -46.22 11.79
CA PRO A 651 -0.29 -46.70 12.05
C PRO A 651 -1.27 -46.32 10.95
N LEU A 652 -1.25 -45.07 10.47
CA LEU A 652 -2.12 -44.60 9.39
C LEU A 652 -1.87 -45.40 8.09
N CYS A 653 -0.60 -45.59 7.73
CA CYS A 653 -0.23 -46.37 6.54
C CYS A 653 -0.62 -47.85 6.66
N LYS A 654 -0.52 -48.46 7.85
CA LYS A 654 -0.89 -49.87 8.07
C LYS A 654 -2.40 -50.11 7.94
N ASN A 655 -3.23 -49.10 8.21
CA ASN A 655 -4.68 -49.21 8.14
C ASN A 655 -5.23 -49.00 6.71
N GLY A 656 -4.36 -48.76 5.72
CA GLY A 656 -4.66 -48.89 4.29
C GLY A 656 -5.50 -47.77 3.65
N ALA A 657 -5.99 -46.81 4.43
CA ALA A 657 -6.72 -45.66 3.92
C ALA A 657 -5.81 -44.60 3.27
N LEU A 658 -4.62 -44.39 3.84
CA LEU A 658 -3.73 -43.29 3.50
C LEU A 658 -2.99 -43.53 2.16
N THR A 659 -3.51 -42.91 1.09
CA THR A 659 -3.03 -43.04 -0.29
C THR A 659 -1.86 -42.10 -0.65
N SER A 660 -1.68 -41.00 0.08
CA SER A 660 -0.63 -40.01 -0.19
C SER A 660 -0.23 -39.25 1.06
N ILE A 661 1.07 -38.93 1.15
CA ILE A 661 1.63 -38.05 2.17
C ILE A 661 2.45 -36.95 1.47
N THR A 662 2.18 -35.69 1.78
CA THR A 662 3.02 -34.54 1.39
C THR A 662 3.64 -33.94 2.64
N LEU A 663 4.94 -33.68 2.63
CA LEU A 663 5.65 -32.98 3.71
C LEU A 663 6.45 -31.83 3.09
N ASP A 664 6.03 -30.60 3.37
CA ASP A 664 6.67 -29.37 2.95
C ASP A 664 7.19 -28.62 4.17
N ILE A 665 8.36 -27.98 4.05
CA ILE A 665 8.99 -27.24 5.16
C ILE A 665 9.63 -25.97 4.63
N SER A 666 9.02 -24.82 4.94
CA SER A 666 9.56 -23.49 4.70
C SER A 666 10.31 -22.97 5.93
N THR A 667 11.35 -22.17 5.70
CA THR A 667 12.11 -21.50 6.76
C THR A 667 12.43 -20.08 6.33
N ASP A 668 11.91 -19.09 7.04
CA ASP A 668 12.11 -17.68 6.71
C ASP A 668 13.45 -17.18 7.25
N GLY A 669 14.49 -17.46 6.46
CA GLY A 669 15.87 -17.06 6.71
C GLY A 669 16.59 -16.80 5.38
N ASN A 670 17.26 -15.65 5.26
CA ASN A 670 17.88 -15.19 4.02
C ASN A 670 19.21 -15.93 3.77
N HIS A 671 19.14 -17.17 3.28
CA HIS A 671 20.23 -18.15 3.24
C HIS A 671 20.39 -18.79 1.85
N ASP A 672 21.58 -19.31 1.52
CA ASP A 672 21.87 -19.91 0.19
C ASP A 672 21.13 -21.25 -0.02
N VAL A 673 19.90 -21.12 -0.52
CA VAL A 673 18.90 -22.16 -0.78
C VAL A 673 19.46 -23.34 -1.58
N GLY A 674 20.42 -23.08 -2.49
CA GLY A 674 20.97 -24.09 -3.40
C GLY A 674 21.76 -25.20 -2.69
N THR A 675 22.13 -25.01 -1.43
CA THR A 675 23.02 -25.92 -0.69
C THR A 675 22.27 -26.86 0.26
N TYR A 676 21.25 -26.34 0.96
CA TYR A 676 20.50 -27.10 1.96
C TYR A 676 19.51 -28.10 1.34
N SER A 677 18.81 -27.72 0.26
CA SER A 677 17.81 -28.56 -0.43
C SER A 677 18.26 -30.02 -0.65
N ALA A 678 19.49 -30.23 -1.13
CA ALA A 678 20.01 -31.56 -1.41
C ALA A 678 20.39 -32.36 -0.13
N ARG A 679 20.75 -31.67 0.96
CA ARG A 679 21.07 -32.29 2.27
C ARG A 679 19.79 -32.67 3.02
N GLU A 680 18.78 -31.80 3.00
CA GLU A 680 17.49 -32.05 3.61
C GLU A 680 16.71 -33.13 2.86
N SER A 681 16.68 -33.12 1.52
CA SER A 681 16.08 -34.21 0.74
C SER A 681 16.70 -35.59 1.06
N ALA A 682 18.01 -35.64 1.35
CA ALA A 682 18.67 -36.87 1.81
C ALA A 682 18.27 -37.27 3.24
N LYS A 683 18.16 -36.33 4.18
CA LYS A 683 17.63 -36.59 5.55
C LYS A 683 16.19 -37.09 5.50
N VAL A 684 15.31 -36.42 4.74
CA VAL A 684 13.89 -36.79 4.56
C VAL A 684 13.78 -38.22 4.05
N LYS A 685 14.47 -38.55 2.94
CA LYS A 685 14.41 -39.91 2.35
C LYS A 685 15.03 -40.99 3.24
N ALA A 686 15.96 -40.63 4.13
CA ALA A 686 16.52 -41.57 5.11
C ALA A 686 15.58 -41.78 6.32
N GLY A 687 15.07 -40.71 6.95
CA GLY A 687 14.18 -40.81 8.12
C GLY A 687 12.79 -41.37 7.80
N LEU A 688 12.22 -41.02 6.64
CA LEU A 688 10.95 -41.55 6.16
C LEU A 688 11.06 -42.92 5.46
N ALA A 689 12.26 -43.54 5.40
CA ALA A 689 12.49 -44.77 4.64
C ALA A 689 11.56 -45.94 5.03
N ALA A 690 11.09 -45.98 6.27
CA ALA A 690 10.16 -47.00 6.77
C ALA A 690 8.72 -46.89 6.22
N LEU A 691 8.36 -45.78 5.57
CA LEU A 691 7.04 -45.57 4.94
C LEU A 691 7.01 -45.96 3.46
N LEU A 692 8.17 -46.01 2.79
CA LEU A 692 8.30 -46.26 1.35
C LEU A 692 7.64 -47.56 0.82
N PRO A 693 7.46 -48.66 1.60
CA PRO A 693 6.76 -49.85 1.10
C PRO A 693 5.25 -49.67 0.81
N ALA A 694 4.63 -48.54 1.16
CA ALA A 694 3.18 -48.39 1.25
C ALA A 694 2.49 -47.66 0.07
N ASN A 695 3.02 -47.76 -1.16
CA ASN A 695 2.49 -47.06 -2.37
C ASN A 695 2.45 -45.51 -2.31
N ILE A 696 3.07 -44.89 -1.32
CA ILE A 696 3.16 -43.43 -1.20
C ILE A 696 4.09 -42.87 -2.28
N SER A 697 3.64 -41.84 -3.01
CA SER A 697 4.43 -41.15 -4.05
C SER A 697 5.62 -40.38 -3.46
N ASP A 698 6.72 -40.27 -4.23
CA ASP A 698 7.99 -39.67 -3.79
C ASP A 698 7.79 -38.26 -3.17
N PRO A 699 8.18 -38.02 -1.90
CA PRO A 699 7.86 -36.79 -1.19
C PRO A 699 8.47 -35.56 -1.88
N ARG A 700 7.61 -34.61 -2.23
CA ARG A 700 7.98 -33.34 -2.88
C ARG A 700 8.11 -32.22 -1.86
N PHE A 701 9.07 -31.34 -2.13
CA PHE A 701 9.43 -30.15 -1.36
C PHE A 701 9.40 -28.99 -2.36
N ILE A 702 8.61 -27.94 -2.12
CA ILE A 702 8.20 -26.98 -3.16
C ILE A 702 8.25 -25.53 -2.65
N MET A 703 8.58 -24.58 -3.54
CA MET A 703 8.37 -23.13 -3.37
C MET A 703 7.70 -22.62 -4.67
N ASP A 704 6.61 -21.84 -4.60
CA ASP A 704 5.69 -21.66 -5.76
C ASP A 704 4.95 -20.29 -5.83
N ARG A 705 4.41 -19.94 -7.02
CA ARG A 705 3.48 -18.80 -7.34
C ARG A 705 2.70 -19.07 -8.66
N THR A 706 1.42 -18.64 -8.76
CA THR A 706 0.39 -19.21 -9.69
C THR A 706 -0.31 -18.22 -10.69
N GLN A 707 -1.35 -18.67 -11.45
CA GLN A 707 -1.96 -18.01 -12.64
C GLN A 707 -3.54 -18.13 -12.76
N PHE A 708 -4.19 -17.61 -13.83
CA PHE A 708 -5.66 -17.38 -13.99
C PHE A 708 -6.32 -17.83 -15.33
N SER A 709 -7.68 -17.90 -15.41
CA SER A 709 -8.52 -18.01 -16.66
C SER A 709 -10.01 -17.53 -16.49
N THR A 710 -10.90 -17.63 -17.51
CA THR A 710 -12.23 -16.89 -17.63
C THR A 710 -13.38 -17.64 -18.40
N TRP A 711 -14.66 -17.14 -18.42
CA TRP A 711 -15.70 -17.15 -19.53
C TRP A 711 -17.15 -16.61 -19.11
N THR A 712 -18.23 -16.68 -19.94
CA THR A 712 -19.41 -15.72 -19.98
C THR A 712 -20.90 -16.27 -19.94
N HIS A 713 -21.95 -15.46 -20.28
CA HIS A 713 -23.30 -15.33 -19.61
C HIS A 713 -24.62 -15.48 -20.46
N ARG A 714 -25.84 -15.58 -19.81
CA ARG A 714 -27.26 -15.57 -20.37
C ARG A 714 -28.39 -15.55 -19.25
N ASP A 715 -29.75 -15.41 -19.40
CA ASP A 715 -30.72 -14.70 -20.33
C ASP A 715 -32.26 -14.79 -19.91
N GLU A 716 -33.05 -13.69 -20.01
CA GLU A 716 -34.54 -13.47 -20.30
C GLU A 716 -35.82 -13.99 -19.49
N ARG A 717 -36.67 -13.08 -18.90
CA ARG A 717 -38.19 -12.83 -19.08
C ARG A 717 -39.04 -12.28 -17.87
N LYS A 718 -40.31 -11.82 -18.11
CA LYS A 718 -41.07 -10.75 -17.33
C LYS A 718 -42.59 -11.02 -17.02
N HIS A 719 -43.22 -10.24 -16.10
CA HIS A 719 -44.64 -9.73 -16.10
C HIS A 719 -44.86 -8.51 -15.13
N VAL A 720 -46.06 -7.89 -14.97
CA VAL A 720 -46.24 -6.51 -14.36
C VAL A 720 -47.61 -6.21 -13.67
N CYS A 721 -47.66 -5.42 -12.55
CA CYS A 721 -48.84 -4.64 -12.03
C CYS A 721 -48.47 -3.53 -10.95
N PRO A 722 -49.38 -2.66 -10.42
CA PRO A 722 -49.12 -1.20 -10.17
C PRO A 722 -49.01 -0.64 -8.71
N GLN A 723 -48.89 0.70 -8.55
CA GLN A 723 -48.55 1.50 -7.33
C GLN A 723 -49.52 2.64 -6.92
N PRO A 724 -49.40 3.13 -5.65
CA PRO A 724 -49.42 4.54 -5.18
C PRO A 724 -48.20 4.88 -4.24
N GLU A 725 -47.86 6.05 -3.65
CA GLU A 725 -48.19 7.51 -3.76
C GLU A 725 -47.04 8.39 -3.15
N LYS A 726 -47.24 9.60 -2.55
CA LYS A 726 -46.16 10.58 -2.17
C LYS A 726 -46.32 11.38 -0.84
N LEU A 727 -45.23 12.06 -0.41
CA LEU A 727 -45.04 12.85 0.85
C LEU A 727 -44.78 14.37 0.61
N PRO A 728 -44.82 15.24 1.68
CA PRO A 728 -44.57 16.69 1.63
C PRO A 728 -43.10 17.11 1.38
N VAL A 729 -42.82 18.43 1.31
CA VAL A 729 -41.49 18.99 0.94
C VAL A 729 -40.74 19.66 2.09
N GLU A 730 -41.45 20.32 2.99
CA GLU A 730 -40.92 21.22 4.02
C GLU A 730 -39.95 20.48 4.97
N LEU A 731 -40.33 19.27 5.37
CA LEU A 731 -39.54 18.38 6.22
C LEU A 731 -38.18 18.00 5.61
N PHE A 732 -38.03 18.00 4.28
CA PHE A 732 -36.75 17.73 3.64
C PHE A 732 -35.77 18.90 3.76
N ALA A 733 -36.27 20.15 3.86
CA ALA A 733 -35.41 21.32 3.97
C ALA A 733 -34.69 21.41 5.32
N GLU A 734 -35.42 21.13 6.40
CA GLU A 734 -34.89 21.20 7.77
C GLU A 734 -33.84 20.11 8.03
N ILE A 735 -34.06 18.89 7.48
CA ILE A 735 -33.08 17.79 7.53
C ILE A 735 -31.80 18.16 6.75
N ILE A 736 -31.92 18.81 5.58
CA ILE A 736 -30.77 19.19 4.75
C ILE A 736 -29.93 20.29 5.42
N ALA A 737 -30.56 21.24 6.11
CA ALA A 737 -29.84 22.29 6.84
C ALA A 737 -28.96 21.70 7.96
N ILE A 738 -29.53 20.86 8.82
CA ILE A 738 -28.80 20.23 9.94
C ILE A 738 -27.58 19.43 9.46
N VAL A 739 -27.69 18.73 8.32
CA VAL A 739 -26.58 17.96 7.72
C VAL A 739 -25.53 18.87 7.05
N ALA A 740 -25.88 20.13 6.72
CA ALA A 740 -24.98 21.11 6.12
C ALA A 740 -24.26 22.01 7.15
N ASP A 741 -24.89 22.27 8.30
CA ASP A 741 -24.30 23.13 9.32
C ASP A 741 -23.15 22.38 10.03
N GLY A 742 -23.37 21.12 10.40
CA GLY A 742 -22.31 20.20 10.88
C GLY A 742 -21.26 19.80 9.82
N ALA A 743 -21.25 20.43 8.64
CA ALA A 743 -20.23 20.25 7.62
C ALA A 743 -19.13 21.33 7.63
N GLN A 744 -19.32 22.42 8.40
CA GLN A 744 -18.43 23.59 8.37
C GLN A 744 -17.29 23.52 9.38
N GLU A 745 -17.39 22.65 10.40
CA GLU A 745 -16.41 22.50 11.49
C GLU A 745 -15.34 21.43 11.20
N CYS A 746 -15.54 20.58 10.20
CA CYS A 746 -14.60 19.52 9.83
C CYS A 746 -13.37 20.08 9.09
N ASN A 747 -12.15 19.72 9.53
CA ASN A 747 -10.94 20.04 8.79
C ASN A 747 -10.94 19.34 7.41
N PRO A 748 -10.92 20.06 6.26
CA PRO A 748 -10.98 19.47 4.92
C PRO A 748 -9.76 18.60 4.54
N GLN A 749 -8.71 18.59 5.36
CA GLN A 749 -7.42 17.98 5.05
C GLN A 749 -7.36 16.47 5.33
N ASN A 750 -8.08 16.00 6.35
CA ASN A 750 -7.86 14.68 6.96
C ASN A 750 -9.07 13.73 6.94
N ASP A 751 -10.30 14.20 6.70
CA ASP A 751 -11.50 13.35 6.81
C ASP A 751 -12.11 12.99 5.45
N GLU A 752 -11.93 11.72 5.05
CA GLU A 752 -12.58 11.13 3.87
C GLU A 752 -14.12 11.12 3.96
N ASN A 753 -14.72 11.26 5.15
CA ASN A 753 -16.17 11.16 5.37
C ASN A 753 -16.93 12.48 5.18
N HIS A 754 -16.35 13.43 4.43
CA HIS A 754 -16.82 14.81 4.36
C HIS A 754 -18.33 14.91 4.00
N PRO A 755 -19.20 15.48 4.87
CA PRO A 755 -20.67 15.46 4.73
C PRO A 755 -21.25 16.06 3.43
N PHE A 756 -20.45 16.77 2.62
CA PHE A 756 -20.79 17.09 1.23
C PHE A 756 -21.21 15.86 0.40
N TRP A 757 -20.66 14.67 0.67
CA TRP A 757 -21.05 13.43 0.01
C TRP A 757 -22.49 13.04 0.36
N THR A 758 -22.87 13.14 1.63
CA THR A 758 -24.25 12.89 2.11
C THR A 758 -25.24 13.85 1.45
N LEU A 759 -24.91 15.14 1.37
CA LEU A 759 -25.74 16.13 0.68
C LEU A 759 -25.81 15.88 -0.83
N THR A 760 -24.70 15.50 -1.46
CA THR A 760 -24.62 15.21 -2.90
C THR A 760 -25.45 13.99 -3.28
N ALA A 761 -25.32 12.88 -2.55
CA ALA A 761 -26.16 11.69 -2.73
C ALA A 761 -27.65 12.01 -2.49
N SER A 762 -27.95 12.77 -1.44
CA SER A 762 -29.30 13.26 -1.13
C SER A 762 -29.89 14.09 -2.28
N SER A 763 -29.07 14.90 -2.97
CA SER A 763 -29.51 15.71 -4.12
C SER A 763 -29.99 14.88 -5.32
N LEU A 764 -29.56 13.62 -5.44
CA LEU A 764 -29.95 12.72 -6.53
C LEU A 764 -31.33 12.07 -6.32
N VAL A 765 -31.84 12.04 -5.08
CA VAL A 765 -33.07 11.31 -4.70
C VAL A 765 -34.30 11.83 -5.44
N SER A 766 -34.43 13.15 -5.61
CA SER A 766 -35.50 13.76 -6.40
C SER A 766 -35.20 15.22 -6.73
N ARG A 767 -35.82 15.79 -7.78
CA ARG A 767 -35.66 17.21 -8.15
C ARG A 767 -35.86 18.17 -6.98
N THR A 768 -36.80 17.87 -6.08
CA THR A 768 -37.08 18.66 -4.88
C THR A 768 -35.88 18.68 -3.94
N TRP A 769 -35.33 17.50 -3.64
CA TRP A 769 -34.09 17.39 -2.87
C TRP A 769 -32.91 18.03 -3.62
N THR A 770 -32.81 17.90 -4.94
CA THR A 770 -31.76 18.58 -5.74
C THR A 770 -31.81 20.10 -5.58
N THR A 771 -33.02 20.70 -5.61
CA THR A 771 -33.21 22.15 -5.43
C THR A 771 -32.79 22.62 -4.04
N ILE A 772 -33.05 21.82 -2.99
CA ILE A 772 -32.74 22.18 -1.61
C ILE A 772 -31.26 21.92 -1.28
N CYS A 773 -30.67 20.78 -1.68
CA CYS A 773 -29.27 20.48 -1.39
C CYS A 773 -28.29 21.43 -2.10
N ARG A 774 -28.61 21.92 -3.31
CA ARG A 774 -27.68 22.71 -4.14
C ARG A 774 -27.10 23.95 -3.45
N PRO A 775 -27.91 24.84 -2.81
CA PRO A 775 -27.39 25.93 -2.00
C PRO A 775 -26.33 25.54 -0.98
N HIS A 776 -26.47 24.38 -0.33
CA HIS A 776 -25.56 23.91 0.71
C HIS A 776 -24.32 23.22 0.12
N ILE A 777 -24.49 22.32 -0.88
CA ILE A 777 -23.36 21.64 -1.56
C ILE A 777 -22.40 22.65 -2.19
N PHE A 778 -22.94 23.72 -2.79
CA PHE A 778 -22.16 24.72 -3.51
C PHE A 778 -21.92 25.98 -2.69
N HIS A 779 -22.21 26.01 -1.38
CA HIS A 779 -21.93 27.15 -0.51
C HIS A 779 -20.42 27.46 -0.44
N THR A 780 -19.63 26.40 -0.27
CA THR A 780 -18.19 26.46 -0.01
C THR A 780 -17.46 25.75 -1.15
N LEU A 781 -16.71 26.51 -1.95
CA LEU A 781 -15.97 26.01 -3.11
C LEU A 781 -14.51 25.78 -2.73
N SER A 782 -14.19 24.58 -2.25
CA SER A 782 -12.79 24.17 -2.08
C SER A 782 -12.17 23.81 -3.43
N ILE A 783 -10.97 24.31 -3.68
CA ILE A 783 -10.18 24.16 -4.90
C ILE A 783 -8.76 23.77 -4.47
N SER A 784 -8.27 22.61 -4.92
CA SER A 784 -6.87 22.19 -4.78
C SER A 784 -6.17 22.14 -6.14
N THR A 785 -4.85 22.16 -6.20
CA THR A 785 -4.05 21.98 -7.43
C THR A 785 -4.58 20.87 -8.33
N GLU A 786 -4.83 19.70 -7.76
CA GLU A 786 -5.31 18.49 -8.43
C GLU A 786 -6.69 18.68 -9.09
N ASN A 787 -7.62 19.36 -8.41
CA ASN A 787 -9.01 19.49 -8.85
C ASN A 787 -9.38 20.85 -9.46
N THR A 788 -8.48 21.84 -9.45
CA THR A 788 -8.71 23.22 -9.89
C THR A 788 -9.34 23.28 -11.27
N THR A 789 -8.70 22.65 -12.27
CA THR A 789 -9.16 22.68 -13.65
C THR A 789 -10.54 22.02 -13.80
N ALA A 790 -10.81 20.91 -13.10
CA ALA A 790 -12.07 20.18 -13.18
C ALA A 790 -13.23 20.90 -12.48
N ARG A 791 -13.02 21.43 -11.26
CA ARG A 791 -14.04 22.16 -10.50
C ARG A 791 -14.37 23.51 -11.16
N LEU A 792 -13.37 24.25 -11.63
CA LEU A 792 -13.59 25.50 -12.35
C LEU A 792 -14.19 25.25 -13.75
N SER A 793 -13.83 24.18 -14.46
CA SER A 793 -14.42 23.92 -15.80
C SER A 793 -15.88 23.54 -15.67
N PHE A 794 -16.24 22.71 -14.68
CA PHE A 794 -17.63 22.40 -14.36
C PHE A 794 -18.44 23.67 -14.03
N LEU A 795 -17.90 24.59 -13.23
CA LEU A 795 -18.56 25.86 -12.89
C LEU A 795 -18.58 26.89 -14.04
N HIS A 796 -17.64 26.85 -14.98
CA HIS A 796 -17.65 27.74 -16.15
C HIS A 796 -18.58 27.23 -17.25
N PHE A 797 -18.42 25.96 -17.65
CA PHE A 797 -18.98 25.40 -18.88
C PHE A 797 -20.28 24.60 -18.63
N ASP A 798 -20.26 23.66 -17.69
CA ASP A 798 -21.35 22.68 -17.53
C ASP A 798 -22.50 23.18 -16.64
N ALA A 799 -22.17 23.88 -15.56
CA ALA A 799 -23.12 24.32 -14.55
C ALA A 799 -22.95 25.79 -14.06
N PRO A 800 -22.80 26.79 -14.96
CA PRO A 800 -22.62 28.21 -14.60
C PRO A 800 -23.83 28.89 -13.94
N HIS A 801 -24.88 28.15 -13.60
CA HIS A 801 -25.93 28.60 -12.69
C HIS A 801 -25.59 28.31 -11.22
N LEU A 802 -24.73 27.35 -10.92
CA LEU A 802 -24.35 27.00 -9.53
C LEU A 802 -23.41 28.03 -8.88
N SER A 803 -22.81 28.90 -9.69
CA SER A 803 -21.98 30.02 -9.26
C SER A 803 -22.72 31.07 -8.41
N GLU A 804 -24.06 31.01 -8.35
CA GLU A 804 -24.87 31.88 -7.49
C GLU A 804 -25.13 31.31 -6.09
N TYR A 805 -24.63 30.11 -5.78
CA TYR A 805 -24.67 29.53 -4.42
C TYR A 805 -23.34 29.66 -3.68
N VAL A 806 -22.22 29.74 -4.40
CA VAL A 806 -20.87 29.94 -3.83
C VAL A 806 -20.84 31.24 -3.04
N ARG A 807 -20.38 31.15 -1.79
CA ARG A 807 -20.13 32.28 -0.87
C ARG A 807 -18.72 32.26 -0.31
N THR A 808 -18.19 31.06 -0.03
CA THR A 808 -16.82 30.86 0.47
C THR A 808 -16.01 30.13 -0.60
N VAL A 809 -14.73 30.45 -0.74
CA VAL A 809 -13.78 29.74 -1.63
C VAL A 809 -12.53 29.42 -0.83
N HIS A 810 -12.13 28.15 -0.80
CA HIS A 810 -10.85 27.73 -0.22
C HIS A 810 -9.90 27.36 -1.34
N LEU A 811 -8.65 27.81 -1.26
CA LEU A 811 -7.68 27.78 -2.33
C LEU A 811 -6.37 27.18 -1.82
N TRP A 812 -6.10 25.93 -2.20
CA TRP A 812 -4.98 25.13 -1.69
C TRP A 812 -4.02 24.82 -2.84
N TRP A 813 -2.77 25.29 -2.74
CA TRP A 813 -1.78 25.21 -3.82
C TRP A 813 -0.52 24.45 -3.39
N ASN A 814 -0.53 23.12 -3.55
CA ASN A 814 0.57 22.23 -3.13
C ASN A 814 1.73 22.12 -4.15
N ASP A 815 1.73 22.89 -5.24
CA ASP A 815 2.70 22.78 -6.33
C ASP A 815 2.86 24.09 -7.11
N ASP A 816 4.12 24.47 -7.39
CA ASP A 816 4.52 25.72 -8.06
C ASP A 816 4.06 25.84 -9.52
N SER A 817 3.56 24.74 -10.10
CA SER A 817 3.36 24.59 -11.55
C SER A 817 2.04 25.14 -12.11
N CYS A 818 1.14 25.66 -11.26
CA CYS A 818 -0.26 25.93 -11.62
C CYS A 818 -0.45 27.13 -12.58
N THR A 819 -0.18 26.93 -13.87
CA THR A 819 -0.43 27.92 -14.92
C THR A 819 -1.93 28.17 -15.12
N ALA A 820 -2.41 29.34 -14.67
CA ALA A 820 -3.82 29.69 -14.76
C ALA A 820 -4.32 29.70 -16.22
N LEU A 821 -5.31 28.85 -16.53
CA LEU A 821 -5.88 28.76 -17.87
C LEU A 821 -6.63 30.04 -18.24
N ALA A 822 -6.57 30.43 -19.52
CA ALA A 822 -7.07 31.73 -20.00
C ALA A 822 -8.56 32.00 -19.72
N TRP A 823 -9.37 30.96 -19.44
CA TRP A 823 -10.79 31.07 -19.10
C TRP A 823 -11.07 31.10 -17.59
N PHE A 824 -10.08 30.88 -16.71
CA PHE A 824 -10.24 31.01 -15.25
C PHE A 824 -10.82 32.38 -14.85
N PRO A 825 -10.33 33.54 -15.36
CA PRO A 825 -10.91 34.85 -15.05
C PRO A 825 -12.41 34.93 -15.36
N GLU A 826 -12.84 34.34 -16.47
CA GLU A 826 -14.25 34.30 -16.88
C GLU A 826 -15.09 33.28 -16.07
N CYS A 827 -14.46 32.28 -15.44
CA CYS A 827 -15.13 31.41 -14.47
C CYS A 827 -15.39 32.18 -13.18
N PHE A 828 -14.32 32.74 -12.60
CA PHE A 828 -14.39 33.51 -11.35
C PHE A 828 -15.34 34.71 -11.48
N ALA A 829 -15.40 35.39 -12.64
CA ALA A 829 -16.37 36.45 -12.93
C ALA A 829 -17.86 36.05 -12.85
N ARG A 830 -18.19 34.75 -12.86
CA ARG A 830 -19.58 34.24 -12.77
C ARG A 830 -20.03 34.00 -11.33
N LEU A 831 -19.14 34.03 -10.34
CA LEU A 831 -19.42 33.77 -8.93
C LEU A 831 -20.15 34.98 -8.30
N LYS A 832 -21.42 35.20 -8.64
CA LYS A 832 -22.17 36.48 -8.44
C LYS A 832 -22.23 37.02 -7.01
N ASN A 833 -22.07 36.17 -5.99
CA ASN A 833 -22.06 36.58 -4.59
C ASN A 833 -20.71 37.17 -4.18
N LEU A 834 -19.63 36.74 -4.87
CA LEU A 834 -18.33 37.38 -4.84
C LEU A 834 -18.36 38.59 -5.80
N PRO A 835 -17.46 39.58 -5.65
CA PRO A 835 -17.31 40.67 -6.63
C PRO A 835 -16.93 40.15 -8.03
N PRO A 836 -17.05 40.96 -9.10
CA PRO A 836 -16.73 40.50 -10.47
C PRO A 836 -15.21 40.28 -10.69
N LEU A 837 -14.76 39.04 -10.56
CA LEU A 837 -13.36 38.60 -10.52
C LEU A 837 -12.66 38.50 -11.91
N SER A 838 -13.03 39.32 -12.89
CA SER A 838 -12.81 39.06 -14.33
C SER A 838 -11.39 39.21 -14.89
N ALA A 839 -10.36 39.20 -14.04
CA ALA A 839 -8.95 39.24 -14.45
C ALA A 839 -8.02 38.40 -13.54
N GLY A 840 -8.49 37.21 -13.15
CA GLY A 840 -7.68 36.14 -12.54
C GLY A 840 -7.55 36.21 -11.01
N ILE A 841 -6.70 35.36 -10.42
CA ILE A 841 -6.42 35.30 -8.97
C ILE A 841 -6.05 36.70 -8.45
N VAL A 842 -5.11 37.35 -9.16
CA VAL A 842 -4.77 38.78 -9.13
C VAL A 842 -5.97 39.71 -8.85
N SER A 843 -7.07 39.53 -9.57
CA SER A 843 -8.26 40.38 -9.46
C SER A 843 -9.35 39.84 -8.55
N MET A 844 -9.23 38.58 -8.12
CA MET A 844 -10.06 37.97 -7.08
C MET A 844 -9.58 38.38 -5.69
N LEU A 845 -8.27 38.54 -5.50
CA LEU A 845 -7.70 39.12 -4.29
C LEU A 845 -8.08 40.60 -4.17
N ALA A 846 -8.05 41.36 -5.29
CA ALA A 846 -8.45 42.77 -5.34
C ALA A 846 -9.97 43.01 -5.24
N ALA A 847 -10.74 42.02 -4.77
CA ALA A 847 -12.21 42.06 -4.74
C ALA A 847 -12.74 42.91 -3.56
N PRO A 848 -13.45 44.03 -3.79
CA PRO A 848 -13.79 45.02 -2.75
C PRO A 848 -14.96 44.62 -1.83
N ARG A 849 -15.16 43.31 -1.60
CA ARG A 849 -16.08 42.72 -0.61
C ARG A 849 -15.55 41.40 -0.01
N LEU A 850 -14.29 41.07 -0.26
CA LEU A 850 -13.64 39.94 0.39
C LEU A 850 -13.34 40.37 1.83
N TYR A 851 -14.14 39.88 2.78
CA TYR A 851 -14.03 40.23 4.21
C TYR A 851 -13.09 39.26 4.94
N LYS A 852 -13.23 37.94 4.71
CA LYS A 852 -12.29 36.90 5.13
C LYS A 852 -11.55 36.28 3.95
N LEU A 853 -10.25 36.05 4.11
CA LEU A 853 -9.39 35.30 3.19
C LEU A 853 -8.54 34.29 3.97
N ALA A 854 -8.39 33.07 3.44
CA ALA A 854 -7.41 32.09 3.92
C ALA A 854 -6.48 31.66 2.79
N LEU A 855 -5.17 31.64 3.05
CA LEU A 855 -4.11 31.28 2.12
C LEU A 855 -3.28 30.12 2.70
N ASN A 856 -3.58 28.90 2.27
CA ASN A 856 -2.99 27.66 2.81
C ASN A 856 -1.98 27.04 1.83
N GLY A 857 -0.77 26.72 2.31
CA GLY A 857 0.28 26.01 1.56
C GLY A 857 1.03 26.87 0.53
N TRP A 858 0.96 28.20 0.60
CA TRP A 858 1.46 29.07 -0.47
C TRP A 858 2.99 29.23 -0.44
N GLY A 859 3.67 28.66 -1.43
CA GLY A 859 5.06 28.98 -1.75
C GLY A 859 5.18 30.31 -2.51
N PHE A 860 6.12 31.16 -2.09
CA PHE A 860 6.47 32.40 -2.80
C PHE A 860 7.79 32.26 -3.55
N ALA A 861 7.75 32.42 -4.87
CA ALA A 861 8.88 32.12 -5.76
C ALA A 861 9.89 33.29 -5.95
N SER A 862 9.60 34.50 -5.46
CA SER A 862 10.48 35.67 -5.64
C SER A 862 10.18 36.90 -4.77
N ASP A 863 8.91 37.25 -4.55
CA ASP A 863 8.47 38.41 -3.74
C ASP A 863 6.96 38.29 -3.44
N ALA A 864 6.54 38.22 -2.17
CA ALA A 864 5.12 38.19 -1.80
C ALA A 864 4.45 39.58 -1.77
N SER A 865 5.21 40.68 -1.92
CA SER A 865 4.64 42.03 -1.90
C SER A 865 3.72 42.30 -3.10
N ASP A 866 3.94 41.63 -4.23
CA ASP A 866 2.96 41.62 -5.33
C ASP A 866 1.63 41.02 -4.82
N LEU A 867 1.61 39.83 -4.19
CA LEU A 867 0.39 39.22 -3.65
C LEU A 867 -0.28 40.09 -2.59
N LEU A 868 0.47 40.61 -1.61
CA LEU A 868 -0.12 41.47 -0.58
C LEU A 868 -0.69 42.76 -1.17
N SER A 869 -0.02 43.37 -2.15
CA SER A 869 -0.53 44.57 -2.83
C SER A 869 -1.81 44.32 -3.66
N MET A 870 -2.17 43.05 -3.87
CA MET A 870 -3.42 42.63 -4.49
C MET A 870 -4.57 42.50 -3.48
N LEU A 871 -4.28 42.33 -2.19
CA LEU A 871 -5.31 42.15 -1.17
C LEU A 871 -6.15 43.43 -0.99
N PRO A 872 -7.44 43.32 -0.63
CA PRO A 872 -8.33 44.47 -0.59
C PRO A 872 -8.19 45.21 0.74
N ALA A 873 -8.13 46.54 0.70
CA ALA A 873 -8.13 47.39 1.91
C ALA A 873 -9.43 47.32 2.76
N ALA A 874 -10.39 46.48 2.35
CA ALA A 874 -11.64 46.17 3.04
C ALA A 874 -11.68 44.72 3.60
N LEU A 875 -10.52 44.05 3.64
CA LEU A 875 -10.35 42.76 4.30
C LEU A 875 -10.37 42.95 5.82
N GLU A 876 -11.24 42.24 6.51
CA GLU A 876 -11.45 42.31 7.96
C GLU A 876 -10.77 41.11 8.67
N GLU A 877 -10.62 39.98 7.99
CA GLU A 877 -9.98 38.76 8.49
C GLU A 877 -8.99 38.19 7.45
N LEU A 878 -7.75 37.90 7.86
CA LEU A 878 -6.73 37.27 7.03
C LEU A 878 -6.11 36.06 7.74
N LYS A 879 -6.19 34.89 7.12
CA LYS A 879 -5.47 33.69 7.53
C LYS A 879 -4.35 33.36 6.54
N LEU A 880 -3.15 33.12 7.06
CA LEU A 880 -1.99 32.59 6.37
C LEU A 880 -1.62 31.25 7.03
N GLU A 881 -1.46 30.18 6.26
CA GLU A 881 -1.20 28.81 6.77
C GLU A 881 -0.19 28.09 5.87
N ASP A 882 0.80 27.39 6.44
CA ASP A 882 1.85 26.64 5.72
C ASP A 882 2.59 27.46 4.64
N ILE A 883 3.00 28.69 4.96
CA ILE A 883 3.66 29.60 4.00
C ILE A 883 5.18 29.51 4.15
N MET A 884 5.81 28.94 3.12
CA MET A 884 7.25 28.64 3.07
C MET A 884 7.92 29.40 1.92
N GLU A 885 8.85 30.31 2.20
CA GLU A 885 9.67 30.96 1.16
C GLU A 885 10.97 30.18 0.91
N THR A 886 11.32 29.98 -0.37
CA THR A 886 12.54 29.26 -0.77
C THR A 886 13.74 30.17 -1.02
N HIS A 887 13.53 31.46 -1.34
CA HIS A 887 14.56 32.37 -1.83
C HIS A 887 14.41 33.81 -1.30
N VAL A 888 15.20 34.16 -0.28
CA VAL A 888 15.29 35.53 0.25
C VAL A 888 15.74 36.50 -0.85
N THR A 889 14.96 37.54 -1.14
CA THR A 889 15.41 38.67 -1.96
C THR A 889 15.73 39.89 -1.08
N GLU A 890 16.93 40.48 -1.22
CA GLU A 890 17.46 41.54 -0.35
C GLU A 890 16.68 42.88 -0.39
N LYS A 891 15.59 42.96 -1.16
CA LYS A 891 14.96 44.23 -1.53
C LYS A 891 13.70 44.43 -0.69
N ALA A 892 13.79 45.34 0.29
CA ALA A 892 12.66 45.72 1.13
C ALA A 892 11.37 46.00 0.32
N PRO A 893 10.24 45.36 0.68
CA PRO A 893 8.98 45.45 -0.05
C PRO A 893 8.32 46.82 0.10
N ARG A 894 7.26 47.05 -0.68
CA ARG A 894 6.33 48.16 -0.44
C ARG A 894 5.39 47.80 0.70
N THR A 895 5.17 48.74 1.60
CA THR A 895 4.20 48.62 2.68
C THR A 895 2.79 48.54 2.14
N VAL A 896 2.06 47.50 2.54
CA VAL A 896 0.64 47.30 2.24
C VAL A 896 -0.17 47.58 3.50
N ARG A 897 -1.10 48.53 3.40
CA ARG A 897 -1.90 49.01 4.53
C ARG A 897 -3.31 48.43 4.51
N PHE A 898 -3.73 47.82 5.62
CA PHE A 898 -5.07 47.27 5.81
C PHE A 898 -5.80 47.98 6.95
N ASP A 899 -6.41 49.13 6.66
CA ASP A 899 -7.21 49.87 7.66
C ASP A 899 -8.45 49.10 8.15
N ALA A 900 -8.93 48.10 7.40
CA ALA A 900 -10.06 47.25 7.80
C ALA A 900 -9.69 46.02 8.65
N LEU A 901 -8.45 45.51 8.56
CA LEU A 901 -8.09 44.22 9.13
C LEU A 901 -8.21 44.20 10.66
N ARG A 902 -8.98 43.25 11.19
CA ARG A 902 -9.27 43.04 12.61
C ARG A 902 -8.66 41.77 13.16
N THR A 903 -8.75 40.67 12.41
CA THR A 903 -8.20 39.37 12.79
C THR A 903 -7.12 38.94 11.82
N LEU A 904 -5.96 38.59 12.34
CA LEU A 904 -4.85 38.03 11.57
C LEU A 904 -4.46 36.68 12.16
N GLU A 905 -4.64 35.60 11.40
CA GLU A 905 -4.22 34.23 11.74
C GLU A 905 -2.91 33.92 10.99
N LEU A 906 -1.81 33.63 11.70
CA LEU A 906 -0.48 33.31 11.15
C LEU A 906 -0.03 31.92 11.59
N PHE A 907 -0.30 30.89 10.79
CA PHE A 907 0.13 29.52 11.06
C PHE A 907 1.27 29.14 10.11
N ASP A 908 2.43 28.81 10.68
CA ASP A 908 3.55 28.21 9.94
C ASP A 908 4.05 29.07 8.75
N VAL A 909 4.04 30.39 8.98
CA VAL A 909 4.48 31.41 8.05
C VAL A 909 5.98 31.65 8.23
N PHE A 910 6.81 30.79 7.63
CA PHE A 910 8.26 30.90 7.60
C PHE A 910 8.71 31.78 6.42
N HIS A 911 8.43 33.07 6.55
CA HIS A 911 8.67 34.05 5.48
C HIS A 911 9.47 35.26 6.00
N PRO A 912 10.73 35.43 5.57
CA PRO A 912 11.60 36.58 5.87
C PRO A 912 10.95 37.96 5.75
N MET A 913 9.93 38.09 4.90
CA MET A 913 9.23 39.36 4.71
C MET A 913 8.47 39.83 5.97
N LEU A 914 8.12 38.92 6.89
CA LEU A 914 7.56 39.27 8.20
C LEU A 914 8.51 40.17 9.01
N GLU A 915 9.83 40.01 8.89
CA GLU A 915 10.83 40.76 9.67
C GLU A 915 10.95 42.23 9.26
N PHE A 916 10.51 42.61 8.05
CA PHE A 916 10.58 43.99 7.58
C PHE A 916 9.53 44.86 8.28
N LYS A 917 9.97 45.85 9.09
CA LYS A 917 9.17 46.91 9.76
C LYS A 917 8.17 47.69 8.89
N SER A 918 8.11 47.43 7.59
CA SER A 918 7.33 48.15 6.61
C SER A 918 6.77 47.22 5.53
N PHE A 919 6.47 45.95 5.85
CA PHE A 919 5.82 45.02 4.93
C PHE A 919 4.29 45.16 4.94
N ILE A 920 3.68 44.98 6.11
CA ILE A 920 2.26 45.22 6.37
C ILE A 920 2.12 46.47 7.27
N ASP A 921 0.95 47.10 7.26
CA ASP A 921 0.52 48.18 8.16
C ASP A 921 -0.96 47.93 8.49
N CYS A 922 -1.24 47.31 9.63
CA CYS A 922 -2.59 46.91 10.06
C CYS A 922 -3.01 47.71 11.31
N PRO A 923 -3.32 49.01 11.16
CA PRO A 923 -3.41 49.99 12.25
C PRO A 923 -4.61 49.81 13.19
N ASN A 924 -5.56 48.94 12.83
CA ASN A 924 -6.77 48.64 13.60
C ASN A 924 -6.90 47.12 13.83
N LEU A 925 -5.79 46.38 13.84
CA LEU A 925 -5.79 44.96 14.19
C LEU A 925 -6.23 44.84 15.66
N GLU A 926 -7.29 44.06 15.90
CA GLU A 926 -7.94 43.90 17.21
C GLU A 926 -7.54 42.55 17.84
N CYS A 927 -7.37 41.51 17.01
CA CYS A 927 -6.91 40.17 17.39
C CYS A 927 -5.76 39.68 16.49
N LEU A 928 -4.67 39.18 17.10
CA LEU A 928 -3.62 38.42 16.43
C LEU A 928 -3.62 36.98 16.95
N THR A 929 -3.79 36.02 16.05
CA THR A 929 -3.74 34.58 16.31
C THR A 929 -2.54 33.99 15.59
N ALA A 930 -1.68 33.17 16.23
CA ALA A 930 -0.51 32.63 15.52
C ALA A 930 0.07 31.33 16.08
N ARG A 931 0.68 30.51 15.20
CA ARG A 931 1.15 29.13 15.45
C ARG A 931 2.40 28.82 14.60
N TRP A 932 3.32 28.01 15.14
CA TRP A 932 4.52 27.53 14.41
C TRP A 932 4.94 26.12 14.87
N TYR A 933 5.39 25.29 13.93
CA TYR A 933 5.90 23.92 14.14
C TYR A 933 7.43 23.82 14.18
N ARG A 934 8.19 24.93 14.19
CA ARG A 934 9.67 24.90 14.13
C ARG A 934 10.37 25.82 15.13
N TYR A 935 11.54 25.36 15.57
CA TYR A 935 12.51 26.07 16.41
C TYR A 935 13.32 27.15 15.66
N GLU A 936 12.63 28.08 15.01
CA GLU A 936 13.24 29.29 14.46
C GLU A 936 12.96 30.45 15.45
N PRO A 937 13.94 31.35 15.71
CA PRO A 937 13.78 32.41 16.71
C PRO A 937 12.67 33.37 16.29
N TRP A 938 11.57 33.39 17.03
CA TRP A 938 10.41 34.19 16.64
C TRP A 938 10.67 35.67 16.87
N ASN A 939 10.63 36.42 15.77
CA ASN A 939 10.44 37.86 15.79
C ASN A 939 8.95 38.12 15.55
N LEU A 940 8.22 38.69 16.52
CA LEU A 940 6.90 39.25 16.23
C LEU A 940 7.07 40.22 15.05
N PRO A 941 6.24 40.13 13.99
CA PRO A 941 6.38 41.00 12.83
C PRO A 941 6.33 42.48 13.27
N PRO A 942 7.40 43.28 13.10
CA PRO A 942 7.58 44.55 13.81
C PRO A 942 6.79 45.74 13.20
N TRP A 943 5.58 45.42 12.77
CA TRP A 943 4.52 46.26 12.20
C TRP A 943 3.12 45.92 12.79
N ILE A 944 3.01 44.89 13.64
CA ILE A 944 1.84 44.67 14.50
C ILE A 944 1.67 45.91 15.40
N PRO A 945 0.45 46.51 15.50
CA PRO A 945 0.24 47.80 16.14
C PRO A 945 0.29 47.74 17.67
N ASP A 946 0.66 48.85 18.31
CA ASP A 946 0.73 49.06 19.78
C ASP A 946 -0.65 49.05 20.50
N GLY A 947 -1.65 48.37 19.95
CA GLY A 947 -3.06 48.49 20.36
C GLY A 947 -3.91 47.26 20.10
N LEU A 948 -3.32 46.06 20.04
CA LEU A 948 -4.08 44.82 20.10
C LEU A 948 -4.92 44.78 21.37
N SER A 949 -6.20 44.41 21.24
CA SER A 949 -7.05 44.06 22.39
C SER A 949 -6.88 42.61 22.81
N GLU A 950 -6.64 41.72 21.84
CA GLU A 950 -6.55 40.27 22.02
C GLU A 950 -5.31 39.73 21.30
N LEU A 951 -4.58 38.82 21.96
CA LEU A 951 -3.34 38.23 21.46
C LEU A 951 -3.33 36.72 21.74
N GLU A 952 -4.04 35.96 20.91
CA GLU A 952 -4.07 34.51 20.96
C GLU A 952 -2.80 33.91 20.34
N LEU A 953 -1.70 34.01 21.09
CA LEU A 953 -0.53 33.21 20.79
C LEU A 953 -0.85 31.72 21.05
N TYR A 954 -1.26 31.01 20.00
CA TYR A 954 -1.05 29.56 19.89
C TYR A 954 0.43 29.28 19.65
N LEU A 955 1.24 29.78 20.59
CA LEU A 955 2.38 29.06 21.08
C LEU A 955 1.95 27.59 21.19
N LEU A 956 2.42 26.85 20.19
CA LEU A 956 3.36 25.78 20.42
C LEU A 956 2.75 24.38 20.58
N THR A 957 2.22 23.88 19.46
CA THR A 957 2.53 22.48 19.11
C THR A 957 3.99 22.42 18.61
N VAL A 958 5.01 22.64 19.48
CA VAL A 958 6.37 22.17 19.12
C VAL A 958 6.37 20.68 19.17
N ASN A 959 6.14 20.12 18.00
CA ASN A 959 6.60 18.81 17.63
C ASN A 959 8.12 18.73 17.92
N LEU A 960 8.45 18.29 19.14
CA LEU A 960 9.79 18.10 19.70
C LEU A 960 10.47 16.86 19.10
N SER A 961 10.37 16.75 17.78
CA SER A 961 10.99 15.73 16.94
C SER A 961 12.48 16.03 16.73
N GLY A 962 13.19 16.38 17.80
CA GLY A 962 14.60 16.78 17.82
C GLY A 962 15.06 17.19 19.22
N ASP A 963 16.38 17.24 19.43
CA ASP A 963 17.05 17.25 20.73
C ASP A 963 16.96 18.56 21.55
N VAL A 964 15.90 19.36 21.39
CA VAL A 964 15.77 20.67 22.05
C VAL A 964 15.30 20.51 23.50
N SER A 965 16.00 21.15 24.44
CA SER A 965 15.64 21.09 25.86
C SER A 965 14.43 21.97 26.21
N TYR A 966 13.72 21.64 27.30
CA TYR A 966 12.69 22.50 27.86
C TYR A 966 13.25 23.87 28.28
N LEU A 967 14.51 23.93 28.73
CA LEU A 967 15.24 25.17 29.01
C LEU A 967 15.37 26.07 27.78
N GLU A 968 15.84 25.53 26.65
CA GLU A 968 15.95 26.27 25.38
C GLU A 968 14.58 26.72 24.88
N LEU A 969 13.56 25.88 25.07
CA LEU A 969 12.20 26.20 24.70
C LEU A 969 11.60 27.31 25.57
N PHE A 970 11.71 27.24 26.90
CA PHE A 970 11.20 28.27 27.79
C PHE A 970 11.98 29.59 27.63
N ALA A 971 13.29 29.52 27.35
CA ALA A 971 14.08 30.67 26.93
C ALA A 971 13.59 31.27 25.59
N TRP A 972 13.15 30.44 24.64
CA TRP A 972 12.52 30.89 23.40
C TRP A 972 11.14 31.54 23.65
N ILE A 973 10.25 30.94 24.44
CA ILE A 973 8.94 31.53 24.85
C ILE A 973 9.15 32.91 25.52
N LYS A 974 10.14 33.00 26.40
CA LYS A 974 10.57 34.23 27.06
C LYS A 974 11.06 35.28 26.07
N ASN A 975 11.99 34.93 25.17
CA ASN A 975 12.44 35.81 24.10
C ASN A 975 11.27 36.27 23.19
N CYS A 976 10.26 35.42 22.98
CA CYS A 976 9.06 35.79 22.23
C CYS A 976 8.31 36.93 22.93
N ILE A 977 7.96 36.74 24.19
CA ILE A 977 7.13 37.68 24.95
C ILE A 977 7.91 38.96 25.30
N ASP A 978 9.22 38.88 25.59
CA ASP A 978 10.13 40.03 25.70
C ASP A 978 10.30 40.81 24.37
N SER A 979 9.93 40.22 23.22
CA SER A 979 9.94 40.87 21.89
C SER A 979 8.60 41.50 21.48
N LEU A 980 7.55 41.37 22.29
CA LEU A 980 6.29 42.07 22.07
C LEU A 980 6.49 43.59 22.30
N PRO A 981 5.79 44.49 21.59
CA PRO A 981 6.04 45.93 21.72
C PRO A 981 5.41 46.54 22.99
N PHE A 982 4.50 45.80 23.63
CA PHE A 982 3.65 46.21 24.76
C PHE A 982 3.36 45.04 25.72
N PRO A 983 4.37 44.35 26.29
CA PRO A 983 4.14 43.24 27.23
C PRO A 983 3.30 43.66 28.45
N ASP A 984 3.41 44.93 28.86
CA ASP A 984 2.69 45.54 29.97
C ASP A 984 1.17 45.73 29.74
N THR A 985 0.62 45.39 28.57
CA THR A 985 -0.82 45.57 28.26
C THR A 985 -1.55 44.29 27.84
N ILE A 986 -0.91 43.13 27.97
CA ILE A 986 -1.51 41.83 27.66
C ILE A 986 -2.42 41.44 28.83
N GLN A 987 -3.73 41.26 28.61
CA GLN A 987 -4.67 40.90 29.69
C GLN A 987 -4.74 39.39 29.94
N SER A 988 -4.69 38.60 28.88
CA SER A 988 -4.69 37.13 28.92
C SER A 988 -3.47 36.58 28.16
N LEU A 989 -2.84 35.54 28.72
CA LEU A 989 -1.70 34.85 28.14
C LEU A 989 -1.91 33.33 28.17
N THR A 990 -2.34 32.77 27.03
CA THR A 990 -2.37 31.33 26.82
C THR A 990 -1.04 30.85 26.23
N ILE A 991 -0.48 29.80 26.81
CA ILE A 991 0.72 29.09 26.35
C ILE A 991 0.37 27.61 26.31
N ASN A 992 0.33 27.02 25.12
CA ASN A 992 0.31 25.57 24.99
C ASN A 992 1.75 25.07 24.79
N VAL A 993 2.02 23.77 24.99
CA VAL A 993 3.34 23.14 24.74
C VAL A 993 3.13 21.66 24.39
N THR A 994 2.96 21.29 23.12
CA THR A 994 2.71 19.88 22.70
C THR A 994 3.99 19.15 22.26
N ASN A 995 4.75 18.58 23.20
CA ASN A 995 5.95 17.77 22.93
C ASN A 995 5.58 16.41 22.31
N ASN A 996 5.92 16.15 21.04
CA ASN A 996 5.75 14.84 20.40
C ASN A 996 7.08 14.07 20.37
N HIS A 997 7.33 13.21 21.36
CA HIS A 997 8.61 12.51 21.48
C HIS A 997 8.67 11.24 20.61
N PHE A 998 9.42 11.33 19.52
CA PHE A 998 9.82 10.17 18.69
C PHE A 998 11.01 9.43 19.33
N LEU A 999 10.73 8.72 20.43
CA LEU A 999 11.74 8.07 21.29
C LEU A 999 12.60 7.02 20.56
N ASP A 1000 13.89 7.32 20.41
CA ASP A 1000 14.97 6.33 20.29
C ASP A 1000 15.57 6.08 21.69
N ASP A 1001 15.10 5.01 22.38
CA ASP A 1001 15.67 4.35 23.57
C ASP A 1001 16.12 5.19 24.80
N HIS A 1002 15.90 6.50 24.86
CA HIS A 1002 16.35 7.37 25.96
C HIS A 1002 15.20 8.19 26.57
N SER A 1003 14.87 7.92 27.84
CA SER A 1003 13.82 8.61 28.60
C SER A 1003 14.30 9.85 29.38
N GLU A 1004 15.60 10.13 29.38
CA GLU A 1004 16.18 11.35 29.96
C GLU A 1004 15.87 12.57 29.07
N GLY A 1005 14.71 13.19 29.30
CA GLY A 1005 14.28 14.41 28.59
C GLY A 1005 12.76 14.63 28.54
N LEU A 1006 11.96 13.56 28.75
CA LEU A 1006 10.50 13.58 28.60
C LEU A 1006 9.79 14.68 29.40
N TYR A 1007 10.20 14.93 30.65
CA TYR A 1007 9.56 15.88 31.56
C TYR A 1007 10.48 17.08 31.86
N PRO A 1008 9.95 18.31 31.98
CA PRO A 1008 10.74 19.45 32.44
C PRO A 1008 11.31 19.21 33.85
N THR A 1009 12.52 19.70 34.09
CA THR A 1009 13.12 19.73 35.43
C THR A 1009 12.52 20.86 36.28
N PRO A 1010 12.60 20.77 37.63
CA PRO A 1010 12.14 21.86 38.49
C PRO A 1010 12.79 23.21 38.19
N LEU A 1011 14.05 23.22 37.75
CA LEU A 1011 14.77 24.45 37.38
C LEU A 1011 14.21 25.11 36.10
N GLU A 1012 13.74 24.31 35.15
CA GLU A 1012 13.12 24.82 33.92
C GLU A 1012 11.73 25.39 34.22
N TYR A 1013 10.92 24.69 35.03
CA TYR A 1013 9.66 25.25 35.54
C TYR A 1013 9.88 26.51 36.38
N GLU A 1014 10.92 26.57 37.21
CA GLU A 1014 11.31 27.77 37.96
C GLU A 1014 11.66 28.94 37.02
N GLU A 1015 12.41 28.74 35.94
CA GLU A 1015 12.72 29.84 35.00
C GLU A 1015 11.46 30.37 34.28
N LEU A 1016 10.56 29.48 33.83
CA LEU A 1016 9.29 29.90 33.22
C LEU A 1016 8.39 30.62 34.23
N SER A 1017 8.25 30.08 35.45
CA SER A 1017 7.45 30.66 36.54
C SER A 1017 7.96 32.05 36.94
N ASN A 1018 9.27 32.21 37.18
CA ASN A 1018 9.87 33.51 37.51
C ASN A 1018 9.68 34.55 36.39
N PHE A 1019 9.63 34.10 35.12
CA PHE A 1019 9.35 34.98 33.99
C PHE A 1019 7.87 35.41 33.93
N LEU A 1020 6.94 34.46 34.03
CA LEU A 1020 5.50 34.73 34.03
C LEU A 1020 5.07 35.61 35.23
N TYR A 1021 5.61 35.34 36.43
CA TYR A 1021 5.37 36.16 37.62
C TYR A 1021 5.87 37.60 37.45
N LYS A 1022 6.99 37.82 36.77
CA LYS A 1022 7.48 39.16 36.44
C LYS A 1022 6.54 39.91 35.49
N LEU A 1023 5.93 39.23 34.51
CA LEU A 1023 4.94 39.85 33.62
C LEU A 1023 3.66 40.25 34.39
N TYR A 1024 3.23 39.38 35.31
CA TYR A 1024 2.13 39.69 36.24
C TYR A 1024 2.45 40.91 37.12
N GLU A 1025 3.63 41.00 37.75
CA GLU A 1025 4.05 42.18 38.54
C GLU A 1025 4.12 43.48 37.71
N GLN A 1026 4.23 43.40 36.39
CA GLN A 1026 4.20 44.58 35.50
C GLN A 1026 2.77 45.13 35.30
N GLY A 1027 1.73 44.39 35.72
CA GLY A 1027 0.38 44.93 35.97
C GLY A 1027 -0.55 45.01 34.76
N GLY A 1028 -0.24 44.29 33.68
CA GLY A 1028 -1.15 44.11 32.53
C GLY A 1028 -1.96 42.80 32.58
N LEU A 1029 -1.34 41.73 33.09
CA LEU A 1029 -1.84 40.35 33.07
C LEU A 1029 -2.89 40.12 34.17
N ASP A 1030 -4.12 39.76 33.77
CA ASP A 1030 -5.19 39.28 34.65
C ASP A 1030 -5.30 37.73 34.63
N ASP A 1031 -4.81 37.08 33.56
CA ASP A 1031 -5.11 35.69 33.21
C ASP A 1031 -3.93 34.97 32.52
N ILE A 1032 -3.52 33.79 33.02
CA ILE A 1032 -2.56 32.89 32.38
C ILE A 1032 -3.12 31.47 32.29
N THR A 1033 -3.09 30.88 31.10
CA THR A 1033 -3.37 29.45 30.87
C THR A 1033 -2.12 28.75 30.34
N LEU A 1034 -1.64 27.71 31.00
CA LEU A 1034 -0.47 26.93 30.60
C LEU A 1034 -0.83 25.45 30.40
N SER A 1035 -0.97 24.98 29.16
CA SER A 1035 -1.24 23.55 28.86
C SER A 1035 -0.02 22.87 28.23
N ILE A 1036 0.65 22.01 28.99
CA ILE A 1036 1.82 21.24 28.55
C ILE A 1036 1.39 19.81 28.24
N THR A 1037 1.37 19.46 26.96
CA THR A 1037 1.00 18.13 26.47
C THR A 1037 2.25 17.37 26.03
N ILE A 1038 2.34 16.08 26.33
CA ILE A 1038 3.37 15.18 25.79
C ILE A 1038 2.67 14.05 25.04
N ASP A 1039 2.85 13.95 23.73
CA ASP A 1039 2.48 12.77 22.94
C ASP A 1039 3.64 11.75 22.96
N VAL A 1040 3.38 10.61 23.61
CA VAL A 1040 4.33 9.52 23.78
C VAL A 1040 3.95 8.39 22.82
N ASN A 1041 4.85 8.08 21.89
CA ASN A 1041 4.68 6.96 20.97
C ASN A 1041 4.34 5.65 21.70
N SER A 1042 3.51 4.81 21.07
CA SER A 1042 2.86 3.59 21.60
C SER A 1042 3.78 2.44 22.07
N ARG A 1043 5.09 2.70 22.27
CA ARG A 1043 6.10 1.75 22.75
C ARG A 1043 6.56 1.98 24.20
N ALA A 1044 6.36 3.17 24.77
CA ALA A 1044 6.71 3.43 26.17
C ALA A 1044 5.78 2.64 27.12
N SER A 1045 6.32 2.04 28.18
CA SER A 1045 5.54 1.15 29.03
C SER A 1045 4.69 1.91 30.06
N ASP A 1046 3.46 1.44 30.29
CA ASP A 1046 2.53 2.07 31.25
C ASP A 1046 3.14 2.19 32.66
N ALA A 1047 3.95 1.20 33.06
CA ALA A 1047 4.58 1.14 34.38
C ALA A 1047 5.65 2.23 34.60
N GLU A 1048 6.23 2.79 33.54
CA GLU A 1048 7.15 3.92 33.61
C GLU A 1048 6.40 5.26 33.66
N LEU A 1049 5.23 5.34 33.03
CA LEU A 1049 4.42 6.56 32.92
C LEU A 1049 3.55 6.80 34.17
N TYR A 1050 2.91 5.77 34.72
CA TYR A 1050 2.02 5.89 35.88
C TYR A 1050 2.72 6.22 37.22
N MET A 1051 4.06 6.17 37.30
CA MET A 1051 4.76 6.51 38.55
C MET A 1051 5.08 8.00 38.73
N ASP A 1052 4.89 8.83 37.69
CA ASP A 1052 5.31 10.23 37.71
C ASP A 1052 4.17 11.25 37.96
N GLU A 1053 2.88 10.89 37.89
CA GLU A 1053 1.76 11.84 38.05
C GLU A 1053 1.86 12.72 39.32
N ALA A 1054 1.88 12.09 40.49
CA ALA A 1054 1.97 12.80 41.78
C ALA A 1054 3.34 13.50 41.99
N ARG A 1055 4.35 13.17 41.17
CA ARG A 1055 5.68 13.80 41.19
C ARG A 1055 5.69 15.05 40.33
N GLU A 1056 5.10 15.00 39.14
CA GLU A 1056 4.96 16.14 38.24
C GLU A 1056 3.97 17.17 38.81
N SER A 1057 2.83 16.74 39.37
CA SER A 1057 1.94 17.65 40.13
C SER A 1057 2.70 18.40 41.22
N ALA A 1058 3.50 17.70 42.03
CA ALA A 1058 4.29 18.32 43.09
C ALA A 1058 5.40 19.27 42.56
N LYS A 1059 5.97 19.02 41.38
CA LYS A 1059 6.86 19.99 40.71
C LYS A 1059 6.09 21.24 40.31
N LEU A 1060 4.95 21.07 39.63
CA LEU A 1060 4.12 22.17 39.12
C LEU A 1060 3.64 23.06 40.28
N GLU A 1061 3.06 22.47 41.32
CA GLU A 1061 2.65 23.16 42.55
C GLU A 1061 3.82 23.95 43.17
N THR A 1062 5.00 23.33 43.31
CA THR A 1062 6.16 23.96 43.95
C THR A 1062 6.75 25.09 43.10
N SER A 1063 6.88 24.90 41.79
CA SER A 1063 7.52 25.86 40.89
C SER A 1063 6.62 27.03 40.54
N PHE A 1064 5.30 26.81 40.39
CA PHE A 1064 4.33 27.85 40.01
C PHE A 1064 3.58 28.49 41.19
N ALA A 1065 3.88 28.10 42.44
CA ALA A 1065 3.24 28.64 43.66
C ALA A 1065 3.01 30.16 43.66
N PRO A 1066 3.95 31.05 43.24
CA PRO A 1066 3.72 32.50 43.26
C PRO A 1066 2.59 33.01 42.34
N LEU A 1067 2.23 32.25 41.31
CA LEU A 1067 1.15 32.57 40.37
C LEU A 1067 -0.18 31.88 40.75
N VAL A 1068 -0.08 30.72 41.41
CA VAL A 1068 -1.23 29.98 41.94
C VAL A 1068 -1.77 30.63 43.21
N GLU A 1069 -0.90 31.14 44.09
CA GLU A 1069 -1.30 31.87 45.32
C GLU A 1069 -2.03 33.19 45.02
N GLU A 1070 -1.70 33.86 43.91
CA GLU A 1070 -2.39 35.07 43.42
C GLU A 1070 -3.62 34.76 42.53
N ASN A 1071 -3.91 33.47 42.30
CA ASN A 1071 -5.05 32.96 41.52
C ASN A 1071 -5.12 33.44 40.05
N VAL A 1072 -3.97 33.66 39.41
CA VAL A 1072 -3.86 34.16 38.01
C VAL A 1072 -3.36 33.11 37.00
N LEU A 1073 -3.13 31.87 37.43
CA LEU A 1073 -2.63 30.80 36.59
C LEU A 1073 -3.50 29.55 36.68
N ASP A 1074 -3.96 29.09 35.51
CA ASP A 1074 -4.47 27.73 35.30
C ASP A 1074 -3.37 26.91 34.62
N VAL A 1075 -3.07 25.71 35.13
CA VAL A 1075 -2.09 24.79 34.53
C VAL A 1075 -2.77 23.47 34.17
N GLU A 1076 -2.54 22.99 32.96
CA GLU A 1076 -2.79 21.60 32.56
C GLU A 1076 -1.47 20.95 32.15
N PHE A 1077 -1.25 19.71 32.58
CA PHE A 1077 -0.14 18.87 32.14
C PHE A 1077 -0.68 17.51 31.73
N LEU A 1078 -0.59 17.18 30.44
CA LEU A 1078 -1.26 16.05 29.81
C LEU A 1078 -0.27 15.13 29.11
N VAL A 1079 0.03 13.95 29.66
CA VAL A 1079 0.71 12.91 28.90
C VAL A 1079 -0.34 12.07 28.18
N GLN A 1080 -0.24 11.98 26.87
CA GLN A 1080 -1.13 11.23 26.00
C GLN A 1080 -0.35 10.24 25.13
N ARG A 1081 -1.01 9.20 24.64
CA ARG A 1081 -0.46 8.21 23.71
C ARG A 1081 -1.20 8.28 22.39
N SER A 1082 -0.49 8.53 21.30
CA SER A 1082 -0.98 8.22 19.95
C SER A 1082 -1.12 6.71 19.76
N ASN A 1083 -2.36 6.23 19.76
CA ASN A 1083 -2.69 4.83 19.47
C ASN A 1083 -2.64 4.57 17.96
N ASN A 1084 -2.53 3.30 17.55
CA ASN A 1084 -2.34 2.91 16.15
C ASN A 1084 -3.44 3.41 15.18
N ASP A 1085 -4.63 3.73 15.70
CA ASP A 1085 -5.77 4.28 14.94
C ASP A 1085 -5.75 5.83 14.82
N GLY A 1086 -4.69 6.50 15.29
CA GLY A 1086 -4.55 7.97 15.30
C GLY A 1086 -5.32 8.69 16.41
N MET A 1087 -6.00 7.95 17.29
CA MET A 1087 -6.67 8.48 18.47
C MET A 1087 -5.66 8.71 19.61
N LEU A 1088 -5.74 9.86 20.26
CA LEU A 1088 -4.91 10.23 21.41
C LEU A 1088 -5.60 9.77 22.71
N GLU A 1089 -4.94 8.88 23.47
CA GLU A 1089 -5.43 8.38 24.75
C GLU A 1089 -4.69 9.05 25.92
N PRO A 1090 -5.38 9.74 26.85
CA PRO A 1090 -4.73 10.40 27.97
C PRO A 1090 -4.25 9.37 29.01
N ILE A 1091 -2.93 9.34 29.24
CA ILE A 1091 -2.25 8.45 30.18
C ILE A 1091 -2.20 9.07 31.58
N MET A 1092 -1.92 10.38 31.64
CA MET A 1092 -1.65 11.14 32.85
C MET A 1092 -2.16 12.56 32.66
N ARG A 1093 -2.90 13.12 33.63
CA ARG A 1093 -3.42 14.50 33.55
C ARG A 1093 -3.35 15.18 34.92
N CYS A 1094 -2.34 16.01 35.12
CA CYS A 1094 -2.26 16.90 36.27
C CYS A 1094 -2.96 18.23 35.89
N SER A 1095 -3.86 18.74 36.72
CA SER A 1095 -4.34 20.13 36.59
C SER A 1095 -4.12 20.90 37.89
N ILE A 1096 -3.78 22.17 37.74
CA ILE A 1096 -3.88 23.20 38.79
C ILE A 1096 -4.92 24.18 38.28
N GLU A 1097 -6.16 23.93 38.64
CA GLU A 1097 -7.29 24.81 38.36
C GLU A 1097 -7.30 25.95 39.38
N ARG A 1098 -7.60 27.18 38.93
CA ARG A 1098 -7.80 28.31 39.84
C ARG A 1098 -8.87 27.99 40.88
N ALA A 1099 -8.73 28.61 42.04
CA ALA A 1099 -9.85 28.70 42.97
C ALA A 1099 -10.98 29.48 42.29
N GLU A 1100 -12.09 28.80 41.98
CA GLU A 1100 -13.35 29.45 41.68
C GLU A 1100 -13.66 30.41 42.85
N MET A 1101 -13.61 31.72 42.59
CA MET A 1101 -14.06 32.70 43.59
C MET A 1101 -15.58 32.56 43.73
N GLU A 1102 -16.03 31.84 44.76
CA GLU A 1102 -17.43 31.81 45.19
C GLU A 1102 -17.90 33.27 45.37
N THR A 1103 -18.76 33.72 44.45
CA THR A 1103 -19.14 35.12 44.29
C THR A 1103 -20.38 35.43 45.13
N ASP A 1104 -20.11 35.78 46.40
CA ASP A 1104 -21.04 36.10 47.50
C ASP A 1104 -21.83 37.42 47.32
#